data_AF-A0A553MMG2-F1
#
_entry.id   AF-A0A553MMG2-F1
#
_cell.length_a   1.000
_cell.length_b   1.000
_cell.length_c   1.000
_cell.angle_alpha   90.00
_cell.angle_beta   90.00
_cell.angle_gamma   90.00
#
_symmetry.space_group_name_H-M   'P 1'
#
loop_
_entity.id
_entity.type
_entity.pdbx_description
1 polymer ?
#
loop_
_entity_poly.entity_id
_entity_poly.type
_entity_poly.pdbx_seq_one_letter_code
_entity_poly.pdbx_strand_id
1 'polypeptide(L)'
;MAPAVGLLWVLLLSLPVLTYASTPSFKVDYHHNCFLKDGEPFRYISGSIHYSRIPRVYWKDRLLKMYMAGLNAIQTYVPWNIHEPVPGQFNFSGDHDLEAFLQLCQDIGLLVIMRPGPYICAEWEMGGLPAWLLKKKDIVLRSSDPDYIASVDKWMGKLLPILKQYLYQNGGPIITVQVENEYGSYYACDFNYMRHLRDLFRYYLGDEVVLFTTDGAALGFVKCGTLQGLYATVDFGPAAVVKSLNEILETGANVNLYMFIGGTNFGYWNGANYPYAPQPTSYDYDAPLSEAGDLTEKYFSIREVIKMYRNIPKGVPPPSTPKFAYGQVEMKKLNTVSESLDVLSFSGPLKTLYPPSFTDLNQAFGFVLYQTVLPIDCLKPTPLSSPLNGVHDRAYISINGVAVGILERDKALTINITGKAGSRVDILGLVSNLTLGADVLENWMVYSLSIDEAGQVWINGFNLGRYWPSRGPQVTLFVPAHLLSTSFQNNITVLELEAAPCSSGSCWVEFTDVPVINSTVSIGILYKVQTMVDNRYATALVIGSVLSLLATVYLSVAMGTQHWYQYHSLPASNDINNGSDLQSLRQDFDGEDVDEQIYSVALFRLNGTLGLWWRCIQIPPEGQRIRESAPAMVTKCQAFTLQQQWESKYKSPGNINSGEDLLRTYLWKCQFLLPLVSVGLVFLSALIGLFACLCRSITPTLFVGLLHLMAGLCSLATVFCFLMGVDLLHNISEPPEGMDYTPAWSLFLALVSSPLQIMAAALFIWAARSHRQHYTRMTAYRVA
;
A
#
# COMPACT_ATOMS: atom_id res chain seq x y z
N MET A 1 -22.40 53.14 -62.41
CA MET A 1 -22.01 53.80 -61.14
C MET A 1 -22.82 53.13 -60.02
N ALA A 2 -22.66 51.84 -59.71
CA ALA A 2 -21.55 51.13 -59.08
C ALA A 2 -21.26 51.61 -57.62
N PRO A 3 -21.81 50.94 -56.59
CA PRO A 3 -21.30 51.05 -55.23
C PRO A 3 -20.22 49.98 -55.03
N ALA A 4 -18.96 50.38 -55.22
CA ALA A 4 -17.77 49.52 -55.12
C ALA A 4 -17.00 49.78 -53.81
N VAL A 5 -17.67 49.78 -52.65
CA VAL A 5 -17.00 50.01 -51.34
C VAL A 5 -17.32 48.94 -50.29
N GLY A 6 -18.27 48.01 -50.54
CA GLY A 6 -18.67 47.00 -49.56
C GLY A 6 -17.83 45.71 -49.52
N LEU A 7 -17.02 45.41 -50.54
CA LEU A 7 -16.35 44.11 -50.66
C LEU A 7 -14.88 44.07 -50.17
N LEU A 8 -14.25 45.22 -49.89
CA LEU A 8 -12.83 45.23 -49.51
C LEU A 8 -12.56 44.95 -48.03
N TRP A 9 -13.58 45.06 -47.15
CA TRP A 9 -13.41 44.81 -45.72
C TRP A 9 -13.63 43.35 -45.30
N VAL A 10 -14.29 42.54 -46.14
CA VAL A 10 -14.54 41.12 -45.83
C VAL A 10 -13.41 40.20 -46.34
N LEU A 11 -12.63 40.66 -47.32
CA LEU A 11 -11.50 39.90 -47.91
C LEU A 11 -10.15 40.08 -47.18
N LEU A 12 -10.08 40.98 -46.18
CA LEU A 12 -8.88 41.16 -45.34
C LEU A 12 -8.94 40.40 -44.00
N LEU A 13 -10.07 39.74 -43.69
CA LEU A 13 -10.27 38.93 -42.47
C LEU A 13 -10.16 37.41 -42.73
N SER A 14 -9.82 36.99 -43.94
CA SER A 14 -9.63 35.59 -44.34
C SER A 14 -8.22 35.32 -44.90
N LEU A 15 -7.21 36.04 -44.40
CA LEU A 15 -5.84 35.56 -44.46
C LEU A 15 -5.72 34.46 -43.38
N PRO A 16 -5.34 33.21 -43.72
CA PRO A 16 -4.96 32.27 -42.70
C PRO A 16 -3.78 32.91 -41.97
N VAL A 17 -3.95 33.18 -40.68
CA VAL A 17 -2.80 33.34 -39.80
C VAL A 17 -2.05 32.03 -39.93
N LEU A 18 -0.98 32.03 -40.73
CA LEU A 18 0.09 31.04 -40.64
C LEU A 18 0.65 31.22 -39.24
N THR A 19 0.00 30.59 -38.26
CA THR A 19 0.67 30.26 -37.01
C THR A 19 1.85 29.40 -37.45
N TYR A 20 3.05 29.95 -37.34
CA TYR A 20 4.25 29.14 -37.33
C TYR A 20 4.07 28.16 -36.17
N ALA A 21 3.55 26.96 -36.44
CA ALA A 21 3.53 25.90 -35.46
C ALA A 21 4.99 25.63 -35.14
N SER A 22 5.42 26.01 -33.93
CA SER A 22 6.77 25.71 -33.47
C SER A 22 6.99 24.21 -33.59
N THR A 23 8.14 23.81 -34.13
CA THR A 23 8.53 22.40 -34.16
C THR A 23 8.43 21.80 -32.76
N PRO A 24 7.79 20.63 -32.58
CA PRO A 24 7.66 19.99 -31.28
C PRO A 24 9.01 19.89 -30.58
N SER A 25 9.07 20.28 -29.31
CA SER A 25 10.33 20.23 -28.54
C SER A 25 10.11 19.84 -27.10
N PHE A 26 11.04 19.06 -26.55
CA PHE A 26 11.05 18.67 -25.14
C PHE A 26 12.47 18.76 -24.62
N LYS A 27 12.73 19.58 -23.59
CA LYS A 27 14.09 19.79 -23.05
C LYS A 27 14.07 20.08 -21.55
N VAL A 28 15.23 19.89 -20.92
CA VAL A 28 15.47 20.33 -19.54
C VAL A 28 15.84 21.81 -19.54
N ASP A 29 15.18 22.61 -18.70
CA ASP A 29 15.59 23.97 -18.40
C ASP A 29 16.28 24.02 -17.04
N TYR A 30 17.61 24.02 -17.08
CA TYR A 30 18.46 24.07 -15.89
C TYR A 30 18.40 25.41 -15.15
N HIS A 31 17.95 26.50 -15.79
CA HIS A 31 17.85 27.80 -15.12
C HIS A 31 16.61 27.89 -14.24
N HIS A 32 15.50 27.29 -14.70
CA HIS A 32 14.22 27.32 -13.99
C HIS A 32 13.88 26.00 -13.27
N ASN A 33 14.77 25.00 -13.30
CA ASN A 33 14.61 23.68 -12.68
C ASN A 33 13.32 22.96 -13.10
N CYS A 34 12.98 23.02 -14.40
CA CYS A 34 11.78 22.40 -14.93
C CYS A 34 12.03 21.76 -16.30
N PHE A 35 11.04 21.03 -16.83
CA PHE A 35 11.04 20.67 -18.24
C PHE A 35 10.31 21.76 -19.04
N LEU A 36 10.73 21.94 -20.28
CA LEU A 36 10.00 22.74 -21.26
C LEU A 36 9.45 21.81 -22.34
N LYS A 37 8.13 21.83 -22.53
CA LYS A 37 7.45 21.18 -23.64
C LYS A 37 6.90 22.27 -24.55
N ASP A 38 7.40 22.32 -25.78
CA ASP A 38 7.07 23.34 -26.78
C ASP A 38 7.31 24.78 -26.29
N GLY A 39 8.37 24.96 -25.49
CA GLY A 39 8.75 26.25 -24.90
C GLY A 39 8.05 26.58 -23.58
N GLU A 40 7.03 25.82 -23.18
CA GLU A 40 6.25 26.07 -21.97
C GLU A 40 6.69 25.18 -20.80
N PRO A 41 6.69 25.67 -19.54
CA PRO A 41 6.93 24.86 -18.36
C PRO A 41 6.02 23.63 -18.31
N PHE A 42 6.64 22.48 -18.20
CA PHE A 42 5.98 21.20 -18.26
C PHE A 42 6.35 20.31 -17.08
N ARG A 43 5.35 19.56 -16.63
CA ARG A 43 5.48 18.59 -15.57
C ARG A 43 4.74 17.31 -15.94
N TYR A 44 5.42 16.17 -15.92
CA TYR A 44 4.77 14.88 -16.04
C TYR A 44 4.34 14.32 -14.68
N ILE A 45 3.13 13.76 -14.68
CA ILE A 45 2.62 12.82 -13.68
C ILE A 45 2.35 11.54 -14.44
N SER A 46 3.26 10.58 -14.26
CA SER A 46 3.33 9.34 -15.02
C SER A 46 2.90 8.14 -14.18
N GLY A 47 2.47 7.07 -14.85
CA GLY A 47 2.23 5.76 -14.24
C GLY A 47 2.86 4.66 -15.07
N SER A 48 3.46 3.67 -14.42
CA SER A 48 4.07 2.54 -15.11
C SER A 48 3.04 1.50 -15.52
N ILE A 49 3.15 1.05 -16.78
CA ILE A 49 2.35 0.01 -17.42
C ILE A 49 3.29 -0.77 -18.35
N HIS A 50 3.31 -2.10 -18.25
CA HIS A 50 4.13 -2.95 -19.12
C HIS A 50 3.22 -3.65 -20.13
N TYR A 51 3.38 -3.32 -21.41
CA TYR A 51 2.58 -3.94 -22.47
C TYR A 51 2.79 -5.46 -22.53
N SER A 52 3.99 -5.95 -22.16
CA SER A 52 4.31 -7.37 -22.07
C SER A 52 3.58 -8.14 -20.97
N ARG A 53 2.95 -7.44 -20.01
CA ARG A 53 2.19 -8.02 -18.89
C ARG A 53 0.67 -7.93 -19.06
N ILE A 54 0.20 -7.34 -20.16
CA ILE A 54 -1.22 -7.08 -20.40
C ILE A 54 -1.52 -7.53 -21.84
N PRO A 55 -2.49 -8.42 -22.07
CA PRO A 55 -2.86 -8.80 -23.43
C PRO A 55 -3.30 -7.58 -24.25
N ARG A 56 -2.91 -7.52 -25.52
CA ARG A 56 -3.11 -6.36 -26.40
C ARG A 56 -4.55 -5.87 -26.48
N VAL A 57 -5.50 -6.80 -26.44
CA VAL A 57 -6.94 -6.51 -26.44
C VAL A 57 -7.37 -5.57 -25.30
N TYR A 58 -6.58 -5.51 -24.22
CA TYR A 58 -6.87 -4.70 -23.05
C TYR A 58 -6.02 -3.42 -22.95
N TRP A 59 -4.99 -3.21 -23.78
CA TRP A 59 -4.13 -2.02 -23.69
C TRP A 59 -4.93 -0.73 -23.66
N LYS A 60 -5.91 -0.59 -24.56
CA LYS A 60 -6.77 0.60 -24.64
C LYS A 60 -7.58 0.82 -23.36
N ASP A 61 -8.13 -0.24 -22.78
CA ASP A 61 -8.88 -0.13 -21.53
C ASP A 61 -7.98 0.40 -20.40
N ARG A 62 -6.76 -0.13 -20.28
CA ARG A 62 -5.86 0.23 -19.17
C ARG A 62 -5.32 1.64 -19.34
N LEU A 63 -4.90 2.01 -20.55
CA LEU A 63 -4.42 3.34 -20.89
C LEU A 63 -5.53 4.40 -20.72
N LEU A 64 -6.78 4.11 -21.08
CA LEU A 64 -7.89 5.02 -20.84
C LEU A 64 -8.15 5.22 -19.34
N LYS A 65 -8.10 4.16 -18.53
CA LYS A 65 -8.19 4.29 -17.06
C LYS A 65 -7.05 5.16 -16.50
N MET A 66 -5.82 4.95 -16.97
CA MET A 66 -4.66 5.77 -16.61
C MET A 66 -4.83 7.25 -16.98
N TYR A 67 -5.30 7.54 -18.20
CA TYR A 67 -5.63 8.89 -18.64
C TYR A 67 -6.72 9.53 -17.76
N MET A 68 -7.79 8.79 -17.46
CA MET A 68 -8.91 9.25 -16.63
C MET A 68 -8.56 9.43 -15.15
N ALA A 69 -7.45 8.86 -14.68
CA ALA A 69 -6.87 9.14 -13.37
C ALA A 69 -6.19 10.53 -13.31
N GLY A 70 -5.96 11.16 -14.46
CA GLY A 70 -5.28 12.44 -14.56
C GLY A 70 -3.79 12.34 -14.90
N LEU A 71 -3.30 11.17 -15.34
CA LEU A 71 -1.93 11.05 -15.86
C LEU A 71 -1.81 11.75 -17.21
N ASN A 72 -0.68 12.44 -17.47
CA ASN A 72 -0.34 12.97 -18.81
C ASN A 72 0.79 12.18 -19.49
N ALA A 73 1.41 11.25 -18.76
CA ALA A 73 2.42 10.38 -19.30
C ALA A 73 2.23 8.96 -18.77
N ILE A 74 2.82 8.00 -19.47
CA ILE A 74 3.03 6.64 -18.98
C ILE A 74 4.51 6.30 -19.05
N GLN A 75 4.91 5.27 -18.32
CA GLN A 75 6.26 4.71 -18.40
C GLN A 75 6.20 3.23 -18.71
N THR A 76 7.09 2.74 -19.58
CA THR A 76 7.15 1.33 -19.92
C THR A 76 8.57 0.84 -20.17
N TYR A 77 8.84 -0.42 -19.86
CA TYR A 77 10.09 -1.10 -20.19
C TYR A 77 10.02 -1.80 -21.56
N VAL A 78 11.19 -2.11 -22.14
CA VAL A 78 11.31 -3.07 -23.26
C VAL A 78 12.09 -4.29 -22.81
N PRO A 79 11.45 -5.43 -22.51
CA PRO A 79 12.17 -6.65 -22.20
C PRO A 79 12.79 -7.20 -23.49
N TRP A 80 14.11 -7.23 -23.58
CA TRP A 80 14.82 -7.69 -24.78
C TRP A 80 14.49 -9.17 -25.10
N ASN A 81 14.42 -10.02 -24.09
CA ASN A 81 14.19 -11.46 -24.23
C ASN A 81 12.86 -11.86 -24.90
N ILE A 82 11.80 -11.05 -24.84
CA ILE A 82 10.57 -11.32 -25.60
C ILE A 82 10.68 -10.95 -27.07
N HIS A 83 11.51 -9.95 -27.37
CA HIS A 83 11.66 -9.44 -28.72
C HIS A 83 12.75 -10.16 -29.49
N GLU A 84 13.75 -10.72 -28.83
CA GLU A 84 14.81 -11.53 -29.45
C GLU A 84 15.00 -12.87 -28.69
N PRO A 85 13.98 -13.75 -28.69
CA PRO A 85 14.05 -15.03 -27.99
C PRO A 85 15.15 -15.94 -28.55
N VAL A 86 15.46 -15.78 -29.84
CA VAL A 86 16.56 -16.44 -30.56
C VAL A 86 17.45 -15.35 -31.18
N PRO A 87 18.79 -15.46 -31.10
CA PRO A 87 19.69 -14.45 -31.67
C PRO A 87 19.37 -14.13 -33.13
N GLY A 88 19.16 -12.85 -33.43
CA GLY A 88 18.84 -12.33 -34.76
C GLY A 88 17.38 -12.51 -35.21
N GLN A 89 16.51 -13.15 -34.42
CA GLN A 89 15.09 -13.32 -34.74
C GLN A 89 14.25 -12.39 -33.89
N PHE A 90 13.70 -11.35 -34.52
CA PHE A 90 12.95 -10.31 -33.83
C PHE A 90 11.43 -10.50 -33.93
N ASN A 91 10.72 -10.35 -32.80
CA ASN A 91 9.26 -10.38 -32.74
C ASN A 91 8.68 -9.06 -32.21
N PHE A 92 7.94 -8.36 -33.07
CA PHE A 92 7.19 -7.13 -32.74
C PHE A 92 5.73 -7.24 -33.16
N SER A 93 5.13 -8.44 -33.04
CA SER A 93 3.76 -8.72 -33.47
C SER A 93 2.88 -9.21 -32.31
N GLY A 94 1.56 -9.12 -32.48
CA GLY A 94 0.60 -9.57 -31.47
C GLY A 94 0.74 -8.77 -30.18
N ASP A 95 0.94 -9.46 -29.05
CA ASP A 95 1.17 -8.88 -27.72
C ASP A 95 2.58 -8.26 -27.56
N HIS A 96 3.48 -8.45 -28.52
CA HIS A 96 4.83 -7.86 -28.54
C HIS A 96 4.92 -6.63 -29.46
N ASP A 97 3.80 -6.11 -29.94
CA ASP A 97 3.74 -4.98 -30.87
C ASP A 97 3.93 -3.63 -30.15
N LEU A 98 5.20 -3.27 -29.91
CA LEU A 98 5.59 -2.02 -29.24
C LEU A 98 5.14 -0.78 -30.02
N GLU A 99 5.21 -0.82 -31.35
CA GLU A 99 4.82 0.30 -32.23
C GLU A 99 3.32 0.60 -32.09
N ALA A 100 2.48 -0.43 -32.12
CA ALA A 100 1.05 -0.27 -31.89
C ALA A 100 0.73 0.22 -30.46
N PHE A 101 1.50 -0.21 -29.46
CA PHE A 101 1.34 0.28 -28.09
C PHE A 101 1.67 1.78 -27.98
N LEU A 102 2.78 2.23 -28.60
CA LEU A 102 3.18 3.64 -28.64
C LEU A 102 2.18 4.50 -29.43
N GLN A 103 1.72 4.01 -30.59
CA GLN A 103 0.68 4.68 -31.36
C GLN A 103 -0.60 4.85 -30.54
N LEU A 104 -1.01 3.81 -29.81
CA LEU A 104 -2.20 3.89 -28.96
C LEU A 104 -2.05 4.89 -27.82
N CYS A 105 -0.86 5.02 -27.23
CA CYS A 105 -0.58 6.07 -26.24
C CYS A 105 -0.76 7.47 -26.86
N GLN A 106 -0.22 7.67 -28.06
CA GLN A 106 -0.36 8.92 -28.81
C GLN A 106 -1.83 9.24 -29.16
N ASP A 107 -2.58 8.25 -29.63
CA ASP A 107 -4.00 8.39 -29.99
C ASP A 107 -4.87 8.79 -28.78
N ILE A 108 -4.51 8.34 -27.58
CA ILE A 108 -5.19 8.70 -26.32
C ILE A 108 -4.73 10.08 -25.81
N GLY A 109 -3.56 10.57 -26.24
CA GLY A 109 -2.95 11.81 -25.77
C GLY A 109 -2.07 11.66 -24.53
N LEU A 110 -1.49 10.47 -24.31
CA LEU A 110 -0.51 10.19 -23.26
C LEU A 110 0.90 10.28 -23.83
N LEU A 111 1.77 11.04 -23.15
CA LEU A 111 3.21 11.04 -23.42
C LEU A 111 3.86 9.76 -22.89
N VAL A 112 5.06 9.43 -23.35
CA VAL A 112 5.76 8.21 -22.99
C VAL A 112 7.15 8.51 -22.44
N ILE A 113 7.45 7.92 -21.29
CA ILE A 113 8.78 7.79 -20.70
C ILE A 113 9.27 6.39 -21.04
N MET A 114 10.28 6.29 -21.89
CA MET A 114 10.72 5.01 -22.44
C MET A 114 11.89 4.44 -21.63
N ARG A 115 11.83 3.19 -21.19
CA ARG A 115 12.92 2.50 -20.49
C ARG A 115 13.40 1.27 -21.28
N PRO A 116 14.19 1.44 -22.35
CA PRO A 116 14.56 0.35 -23.26
C PRO A 116 15.66 -0.61 -22.74
N GLY A 117 16.26 -0.35 -21.58
CA GLY A 117 17.29 -1.23 -21.01
C GLY A 117 18.71 -0.95 -21.55
N PRO A 118 19.52 -1.98 -21.85
CA PRO A 118 19.13 -3.34 -22.25
C PRO A 118 18.73 -4.27 -21.10
N TYR A 119 19.19 -3.98 -19.88
CA TYR A 119 18.72 -4.61 -18.65
C TYR A 119 17.62 -3.74 -18.02
N ILE A 120 16.53 -4.35 -17.57
CA ILE A 120 15.35 -3.65 -17.03
C ILE A 120 14.97 -4.04 -15.60
N CYS A 121 15.58 -5.08 -15.02
CA CYS A 121 15.17 -5.65 -13.73
C CYS A 121 13.69 -6.10 -13.73
N ALA A 122 12.78 -5.25 -13.23
CA ALA A 122 11.33 -5.32 -13.39
C ALA A 122 10.64 -6.59 -12.87
N GLU A 123 11.29 -7.38 -12.01
CA GLU A 123 10.83 -8.72 -11.58
C GLU A 123 10.47 -9.60 -12.79
N TRP A 124 11.20 -9.41 -13.88
CA TRP A 124 11.05 -10.10 -15.15
C TRP A 124 12.20 -11.07 -15.33
N GLU A 125 11.94 -12.16 -16.05
CA GLU A 125 12.93 -13.21 -16.30
C GLU A 125 14.26 -12.63 -16.80
N MET A 126 15.34 -13.00 -16.09
CA MET A 126 16.71 -12.51 -16.28
C MET A 126 16.85 -10.98 -16.43
N GLY A 127 15.94 -10.21 -15.82
CA GLY A 127 15.91 -8.74 -15.92
C GLY A 127 15.72 -8.24 -17.36
N GLY A 128 15.03 -9.03 -18.19
CA GLY A 128 14.79 -8.75 -19.61
C GLY A 128 15.93 -9.17 -20.54
N LEU A 129 17.07 -9.64 -20.02
CA LEU A 129 18.18 -10.12 -20.85
C LEU A 129 17.85 -11.51 -21.44
N PRO A 130 18.21 -11.80 -22.70
CA PRO A 130 17.98 -13.13 -23.26
C PRO A 130 18.91 -14.19 -22.65
N ALA A 131 18.35 -15.35 -22.31
CA ALA A 131 19.10 -16.47 -21.71
C ALA A 131 20.25 -16.98 -22.59
N TRP A 132 20.14 -16.84 -23.92
CA TRP A 132 21.19 -17.25 -24.85
C TRP A 132 22.51 -16.48 -24.67
N LEU A 133 22.52 -15.32 -23.98
CA LEU A 133 23.75 -14.63 -23.60
C LEU A 133 24.65 -15.50 -22.71
N LEU A 134 24.05 -16.35 -21.87
CA LEU A 134 24.76 -17.24 -20.95
C LEU A 134 25.38 -18.47 -21.64
N LYS A 135 25.27 -18.58 -22.98
CA LYS A 135 25.97 -19.62 -23.74
C LYS A 135 27.49 -19.43 -23.65
N LYS A 136 27.96 -18.18 -23.54
CA LYS A 136 29.32 -17.85 -23.10
C LYS A 136 29.33 -17.88 -21.56
N LYS A 137 29.97 -18.89 -20.97
CA LYS A 137 29.89 -19.16 -19.51
C LYS A 137 30.60 -18.12 -18.65
N ASP A 138 31.58 -17.42 -19.20
CA ASP A 138 32.38 -16.38 -18.56
C ASP A 138 31.95 -14.95 -18.96
N ILE A 139 30.78 -14.79 -19.59
CA ILE A 139 30.26 -13.47 -19.96
C ILE A 139 30.02 -12.62 -18.72
N VAL A 140 30.51 -11.39 -18.72
CA VAL A 140 30.20 -10.42 -17.67
C VAL A 140 29.06 -9.51 -18.15
N LEU A 141 27.83 -9.83 -17.76
CA LEU A 141 26.65 -9.04 -18.10
C LEU A 141 26.76 -7.61 -17.54
N ARG A 142 26.10 -6.66 -18.21
CA ARG A 142 26.03 -5.23 -17.80
C ARG A 142 27.42 -4.63 -17.56
N SER A 143 28.36 -4.95 -18.44
CA SER A 143 29.74 -4.46 -18.41
C SER A 143 30.27 -4.24 -19.83
N SER A 144 31.51 -3.80 -19.96
CA SER A 144 32.20 -3.64 -21.24
C SER A 144 32.77 -4.95 -21.79
N ASP A 145 32.28 -6.12 -21.35
CA ASP A 145 32.60 -7.41 -21.97
C ASP A 145 32.30 -7.32 -23.49
N PRO A 146 33.30 -7.56 -24.36
CA PRO A 146 33.15 -7.38 -25.80
C PRO A 146 31.99 -8.18 -26.42
N ASP A 147 31.71 -9.38 -25.91
CA ASP A 147 30.63 -10.23 -26.42
C ASP A 147 29.27 -9.72 -25.95
N TYR A 148 29.18 -9.24 -24.70
CA TYR A 148 27.97 -8.61 -24.19
C TYR A 148 27.65 -7.33 -24.98
N ILE A 149 28.65 -6.45 -25.16
CA ILE A 149 28.52 -5.22 -25.94
C ILE A 149 28.10 -5.53 -27.38
N ALA A 150 28.74 -6.50 -28.04
CA ALA A 150 28.40 -6.86 -29.42
C ALA A 150 26.93 -7.33 -29.55
N SER A 151 26.40 -8.03 -28.55
CA SER A 151 24.99 -8.42 -28.50
C SER A 151 24.07 -7.23 -28.22
N VAL A 152 24.44 -6.34 -27.29
CA VAL A 152 23.70 -5.11 -26.99
C VAL A 152 23.63 -4.20 -28.21
N ASP A 153 24.73 -4.03 -28.96
CA ASP A 153 24.79 -3.19 -30.15
C ASP A 153 23.84 -3.68 -31.25
N LYS A 154 23.75 -5.00 -31.44
CA LYS A 154 22.80 -5.61 -32.39
C LYS A 154 21.37 -5.36 -31.97
N TRP A 155 21.05 -5.58 -30.70
CA TRP A 155 19.71 -5.37 -30.16
C TRP A 155 19.28 -3.90 -30.24
N MET A 156 20.13 -3.00 -29.73
CA MET A 156 19.86 -1.56 -29.75
C MET A 156 19.84 -1.00 -31.17
N GLY A 157 20.66 -1.55 -32.07
CA GLY A 157 20.60 -1.24 -33.50
C GLY A 157 19.29 -1.64 -34.19
N LYS A 158 18.51 -2.55 -33.59
CA LYS A 158 17.15 -2.87 -34.03
C LYS A 158 16.09 -2.02 -33.31
N LEU A 159 16.19 -1.89 -31.99
CA LEU A 159 15.19 -1.22 -31.15
C LEU A 159 15.19 0.30 -31.30
N LEU A 160 16.37 0.95 -31.21
CA LEU A 160 16.45 2.41 -31.16
C LEU A 160 15.94 3.10 -32.44
N PRO A 161 16.14 2.58 -33.66
CA PRO A 161 15.48 3.12 -34.86
C PRO A 161 13.96 3.08 -34.82
N ILE A 162 13.36 2.09 -34.16
CA ILE A 162 11.90 2.05 -33.94
C ILE A 162 11.52 3.19 -33.02
N LEU A 163 12.18 3.33 -31.86
CA LEU A 163 11.91 4.39 -30.89
C LEU A 163 12.11 5.79 -31.48
N LYS A 164 13.10 5.97 -32.36
CA LYS A 164 13.38 7.25 -33.05
C LYS A 164 12.14 7.82 -33.71
N GLN A 165 11.34 6.99 -34.37
CA GLN A 165 10.13 7.42 -35.08
C GLN A 165 9.06 7.97 -34.14
N TYR A 166 9.07 7.51 -32.89
CA TYR A 166 8.10 7.88 -31.85
C TYR A 166 8.62 8.95 -30.89
N LEU A 167 9.80 9.54 -31.13
CA LEU A 167 10.31 10.66 -30.34
C LEU A 167 9.43 11.89 -30.51
N TYR A 168 9.30 12.68 -29.43
CA TYR A 168 8.44 13.85 -29.39
C TYR A 168 8.80 14.89 -30.45
N GLN A 169 10.10 15.16 -30.64
CA GLN A 169 10.59 16.05 -31.70
C GLN A 169 10.29 15.55 -33.13
N ASN A 170 10.02 14.25 -33.28
CA ASN A 170 9.64 13.62 -34.55
C ASN A 170 8.12 13.44 -34.68
N GLY A 171 7.33 13.98 -33.75
CA GLY A 171 5.87 13.93 -33.76
C GLY A 171 5.25 12.73 -33.04
N GLY A 172 6.04 11.92 -32.33
CA GLY A 172 5.54 10.83 -31.50
C GLY A 172 5.34 11.20 -30.02
N PRO A 173 5.02 10.24 -29.15
CA PRO A 173 4.74 10.53 -27.74
C PRO A 173 5.96 10.46 -26.80
N ILE A 174 7.12 9.96 -27.24
CA ILE A 174 8.28 9.70 -26.36
C ILE A 174 9.02 11.00 -26.03
N ILE A 175 8.97 11.43 -24.76
CA ILE A 175 9.59 12.67 -24.27
C ILE A 175 10.96 12.47 -23.62
N THR A 176 11.19 11.30 -23.02
CA THR A 176 12.44 10.97 -22.32
C THR A 176 12.76 9.49 -22.50
N VAL A 177 14.04 9.15 -22.51
CA VAL A 177 14.51 7.77 -22.67
C VAL A 177 15.55 7.44 -21.61
N GLN A 178 15.30 6.41 -20.81
CA GLN A 178 16.25 5.94 -19.81
C GLN A 178 17.35 5.11 -20.46
N VAL A 179 18.58 5.30 -20.01
CA VAL A 179 19.73 4.46 -20.35
C VAL A 179 20.02 3.55 -19.16
N GLU A 180 20.04 2.23 -19.40
CA GLU A 180 20.22 1.23 -18.34
C GLU A 180 19.09 1.28 -17.28
N ASN A 181 19.27 0.62 -16.15
CA ASN A 181 18.34 0.53 -15.04
C ASN A 181 19.06 0.27 -13.70
N GLU A 182 19.06 1.27 -12.81
CA GLU A 182 19.66 1.16 -11.47
C GLU A 182 21.07 0.56 -11.52
N TYR A 183 21.90 1.08 -12.42
CA TYR A 183 23.26 0.57 -12.61
C TYR A 183 24.11 0.75 -11.35
N GLY A 184 23.77 1.75 -10.53
CA GLY A 184 24.33 1.98 -9.22
C GLY A 184 24.20 0.82 -8.23
N SER A 185 23.18 -0.02 -8.43
CA SER A 185 22.93 -1.22 -7.61
C SER A 185 23.71 -2.45 -8.12
N TYR A 186 24.43 -2.32 -9.24
CA TYR A 186 25.20 -3.42 -9.83
C TYR A 186 26.69 -3.33 -9.47
N TYR A 187 27.29 -4.47 -9.14
CA TYR A 187 28.64 -4.52 -8.58
C TYR A 187 29.74 -4.04 -9.53
N ALA A 188 29.52 -4.13 -10.85
CA ALA A 188 30.58 -3.89 -11.83
C ALA A 188 31.05 -2.43 -11.86
N CYS A 189 30.14 -1.47 -11.64
CA CYS A 189 30.43 -0.02 -11.67
C CYS A 189 31.27 0.40 -12.90
N ASP A 190 30.97 -0.18 -14.07
CA ASP A 190 31.73 0.02 -15.29
C ASP A 190 31.23 1.25 -16.07
N PHE A 191 31.95 2.36 -15.94
CA PHE A 191 31.64 3.59 -16.66
C PHE A 191 31.95 3.54 -18.16
N ASN A 192 32.79 2.60 -18.63
CA ASN A 192 33.00 2.44 -20.07
C ASN A 192 31.73 1.89 -20.73
N TYR A 193 31.08 0.93 -20.06
CA TYR A 193 29.77 0.41 -20.48
C TYR A 193 28.71 1.51 -20.52
N MET A 194 28.59 2.30 -19.44
CA MET A 194 27.63 3.40 -19.40
C MET A 194 27.90 4.47 -20.47
N ARG A 195 29.18 4.80 -20.74
CA ARG A 195 29.57 5.70 -21.85
C ARG A 195 29.20 5.12 -23.20
N HIS A 196 29.48 3.84 -23.42
CA HIS A 196 29.13 3.13 -24.64
C HIS A 196 27.62 3.18 -24.90
N LEU A 197 26.79 2.88 -23.90
CA LEU A 197 25.34 2.97 -24.03
C LEU A 197 24.87 4.40 -24.33
N ARG A 198 25.40 5.42 -23.62
CA ARG A 198 25.07 6.83 -23.92
C ARG A 198 25.37 7.15 -25.38
N ASP A 199 26.55 6.81 -25.85
CA ASP A 199 27.01 7.15 -27.20
C ASP A 199 26.20 6.38 -28.27
N LEU A 200 25.86 5.12 -28.00
CA LEU A 200 24.97 4.31 -28.84
C LEU A 200 23.56 4.91 -28.94
N PHE A 201 23.00 5.36 -27.81
CA PHE A 201 21.68 5.99 -27.79
C PHE A 201 21.70 7.32 -28.52
N ARG A 202 22.74 8.14 -28.34
CA ARG A 202 22.92 9.41 -29.06
C ARG A 202 23.04 9.18 -30.56
N TYR A 203 23.82 8.18 -30.98
CA TYR A 203 24.00 7.83 -32.38
C TYR A 203 22.66 7.55 -33.08
N TYR A 204 21.77 6.77 -32.46
CA TYR A 204 20.48 6.44 -33.08
C TYR A 204 19.41 7.52 -32.88
N LEU A 205 19.26 8.05 -31.66
CA LEU A 205 18.14 8.90 -31.26
C LEU A 205 18.38 10.41 -31.46
N GLY A 206 19.63 10.83 -31.64
CA GLY A 206 20.00 12.25 -31.75
C GLY A 206 20.31 12.92 -30.41
N ASP A 207 20.69 14.20 -30.48
CA ASP A 207 21.12 14.99 -29.32
C ASP A 207 19.96 15.68 -28.61
N GLU A 208 18.80 15.80 -29.27
CA GLU A 208 17.64 16.53 -28.78
C GLU A 208 16.86 15.77 -27.70
N VAL A 209 16.86 14.43 -27.76
CA VAL A 209 16.14 13.60 -26.78
C VAL A 209 16.76 13.73 -25.39
N VAL A 210 15.92 13.86 -24.37
CA VAL A 210 16.39 13.83 -22.98
C VAL A 210 16.69 12.38 -22.60
N LEU A 211 17.97 12.07 -22.45
CA LEU A 211 18.43 10.80 -21.90
C LEU A 211 18.65 10.92 -20.39
N PHE A 212 18.23 9.91 -19.64
CA PHE A 212 18.31 9.93 -18.17
C PHE A 212 18.72 8.58 -17.58
N THR A 213 19.13 8.57 -16.32
CA THR A 213 19.33 7.35 -15.51
C THR A 213 18.43 7.39 -14.28
N THR A 214 18.15 6.22 -13.70
CA THR A 214 17.39 6.08 -12.44
C THR A 214 18.14 5.15 -11.52
N ASP A 215 18.35 5.59 -10.28
CA ASP A 215 19.03 4.83 -9.22
C ASP A 215 18.38 5.12 -7.85
N GLY A 216 18.59 4.26 -6.87
CA GLY A 216 18.11 4.50 -5.51
C GLY A 216 18.62 5.84 -4.93
N ALA A 217 17.79 6.52 -4.14
CA ALA A 217 18.06 7.87 -3.61
C ALA A 217 19.21 8.00 -2.57
N ALA A 218 20.11 7.02 -2.48
CA ALA A 218 21.26 7.03 -1.60
C ALA A 218 22.58 7.20 -2.38
N LEU A 219 23.56 7.87 -1.76
CA LEU A 219 24.85 8.18 -2.38
C LEU A 219 25.58 6.96 -2.96
N GLY A 220 25.43 5.79 -2.32
CA GLY A 220 26.04 4.55 -2.78
C GLY A 220 25.58 4.12 -4.18
N PHE A 221 24.28 4.27 -4.47
CA PHE A 221 23.71 3.92 -5.77
C PHE A 221 24.08 4.98 -6.82
N VAL A 222 23.86 6.25 -6.50
CA VAL A 222 24.11 7.37 -7.42
C VAL A 222 25.58 7.42 -7.90
N LYS A 223 26.53 7.00 -7.04
CA LYS A 223 27.96 6.99 -7.36
C LYS A 223 28.31 6.22 -8.64
N CYS A 224 27.71 5.04 -8.84
CA CYS A 224 28.01 4.17 -9.98
C CYS A 224 26.93 4.25 -11.08
N GLY A 225 25.73 4.74 -10.75
CA GLY A 225 24.61 4.79 -11.69
C GLY A 225 24.50 6.05 -12.54
N THR A 226 25.14 7.15 -12.12
CA THR A 226 25.09 8.42 -12.85
C THR A 226 26.26 8.60 -13.83
N LEU A 227 26.01 9.33 -14.92
CA LEU A 227 27.02 9.63 -15.93
C LEU A 227 26.81 11.03 -16.52
N GLN A 228 27.90 11.78 -16.71
CA GLN A 228 27.86 13.08 -17.39
C GLN A 228 27.22 12.98 -18.78
N GLY A 229 26.24 13.86 -19.04
CA GLY A 229 25.45 13.89 -20.28
C GLY A 229 24.15 13.09 -20.22
N LEU A 230 23.91 12.36 -19.13
CA LEU A 230 22.62 11.74 -18.80
C LEU A 230 22.02 12.46 -17.58
N TYR A 231 20.74 12.81 -17.65
CA TYR A 231 20.05 13.46 -16.54
C TYR A 231 19.82 12.44 -15.41
N ALA A 232 20.34 12.70 -14.21
CA ALA A 232 20.21 11.77 -13.10
C ALA A 232 18.82 11.92 -12.43
N THR A 233 18.13 10.80 -12.22
CA THR A 233 16.87 10.73 -11.46
C THR A 233 17.00 9.67 -10.36
N VAL A 234 16.10 9.72 -9.38
CA VAL A 234 16.11 8.79 -8.25
C VAL A 234 14.76 8.09 -8.08
N ASP A 235 14.79 6.88 -7.54
CA ASP A 235 13.61 6.17 -7.05
C ASP A 235 13.66 5.91 -5.54
N PHE A 236 12.48 5.72 -4.96
CA PHE A 236 12.25 5.42 -3.56
C PHE A 236 10.82 4.94 -3.32
N GLY A 237 10.63 4.13 -2.27
CA GLY A 237 9.31 3.70 -1.83
C GLY A 237 8.61 4.73 -0.95
N PRO A 238 7.27 4.82 -0.98
CA PRO A 238 6.51 5.71 -0.12
C PRO A 238 6.24 5.08 1.27
N ALA A 239 6.21 5.91 2.33
CA ALA A 239 5.67 5.47 3.62
C ALA A 239 4.14 5.29 3.58
N ALA A 240 3.46 6.16 2.83
CA ALA A 240 2.06 6.05 2.46
C ALA A 240 1.84 6.69 1.08
N VAL A 241 1.24 5.95 0.14
CA VAL A 241 1.20 6.33 -1.29
C VAL A 241 0.60 7.71 -1.52
N VAL A 242 -0.60 7.98 -1.00
CA VAL A 242 -1.33 9.25 -1.20
C VAL A 242 -0.57 10.42 -0.60
N LYS A 243 -0.06 10.26 0.62
CA LYS A 243 0.70 11.30 1.32
C LYS A 243 2.00 11.63 0.58
N SER A 244 2.78 10.59 0.23
CA SER A 244 4.07 10.77 -0.45
C SER A 244 3.86 11.34 -1.86
N LEU A 245 2.82 10.92 -2.57
CA LEU A 245 2.45 11.51 -3.86
C LEU A 245 2.13 13.00 -3.70
N ASN A 246 1.35 13.38 -2.70
CA ASN A 246 1.05 14.78 -2.44
C ASN A 246 2.33 15.58 -2.16
N GLU A 247 3.20 15.11 -1.27
CA GLU A 247 4.48 15.76 -0.93
C GLU A 247 5.38 15.93 -2.16
N ILE A 248 5.54 14.88 -2.98
CA ILE A 248 6.27 14.98 -4.24
C ILE A 248 5.60 16.02 -5.15
N LEU A 249 4.26 16.03 -5.19
CA LEU A 249 3.54 16.93 -6.06
C LEU A 249 3.64 18.41 -5.62
N GLU A 250 3.70 18.69 -4.32
CA GLU A 250 3.87 20.04 -3.75
C GLU A 250 5.24 20.64 -4.07
N THR A 251 6.29 19.82 -4.15
CA THR A 251 7.65 20.30 -4.48
C THR A 251 7.83 20.74 -5.94
N GLY A 252 6.83 20.51 -6.79
CA GLY A 252 6.93 20.71 -8.24
C GLY A 252 7.67 19.59 -8.99
N ALA A 253 8.10 18.53 -8.30
CA ALA A 253 8.81 17.40 -8.91
C ALA A 253 7.97 16.64 -9.94
N ASN A 254 8.63 16.08 -10.95
CA ASN A 254 8.01 15.12 -11.85
C ASN A 254 7.99 13.75 -11.17
N VAL A 255 6.94 12.96 -11.41
CA VAL A 255 6.77 11.67 -10.72
C VAL A 255 6.27 10.59 -11.66
N ASN A 256 6.76 9.37 -11.47
CA ASN A 256 6.22 8.17 -12.06
C ASN A 256 5.78 7.20 -10.94
N LEU A 257 4.52 6.77 -10.97
CA LEU A 257 4.01 5.75 -10.05
C LEU A 257 4.34 4.35 -10.60
N TYR A 258 5.25 3.64 -9.93
CA TYR A 258 5.60 2.25 -10.26
C TYR A 258 5.02 1.28 -9.22
N MET A 259 4.10 0.38 -9.55
CA MET A 259 3.31 0.28 -10.78
C MET A 259 2.01 1.09 -10.70
N PHE A 260 1.49 1.55 -11.84
CA PHE A 260 0.11 2.03 -11.91
C PHE A 260 -0.87 0.90 -12.25
N ILE A 261 -0.44 -0.01 -13.13
CA ILE A 261 -0.99 -1.34 -13.31
C ILE A 261 0.17 -2.30 -13.50
N GLY A 262 0.22 -3.36 -12.70
CA GLY A 262 1.30 -4.35 -12.86
C GLY A 262 0.98 -5.44 -13.89
N GLY A 263 -0.20 -6.08 -13.80
CA GLY A 263 -0.65 -7.12 -14.74
C GLY A 263 -0.18 -8.52 -14.35
N THR A 264 0.20 -9.35 -15.32
CA THR A 264 0.52 -10.77 -15.11
C THR A 264 1.84 -11.16 -15.78
N ASN A 265 2.65 -11.96 -15.07
CA ASN A 265 3.80 -12.67 -15.62
C ASN A 265 3.33 -13.97 -16.30
N PHE A 266 2.71 -13.87 -17.48
CA PHE A 266 2.28 -15.05 -18.23
C PHE A 266 3.43 -16.00 -18.56
N GLY A 267 3.13 -17.27 -18.73
CA GLY A 267 4.12 -18.31 -19.01
C GLY A 267 5.26 -18.35 -17.98
N TYR A 268 6.48 -18.10 -18.44
CA TYR A 268 7.70 -18.22 -17.65
C TYR A 268 8.40 -16.88 -17.42
N TRP A 269 7.69 -15.78 -17.60
CA TRP A 269 8.28 -14.45 -17.59
C TRP A 269 8.53 -13.86 -16.19
N ASN A 270 8.18 -14.58 -15.12
CA ASN A 270 8.50 -14.16 -13.76
C ASN A 270 10.02 -14.15 -13.55
N GLY A 271 10.54 -13.16 -12.82
CA GLY A 271 11.92 -13.19 -12.37
C GLY A 271 12.12 -13.99 -11.07
N ALA A 272 13.27 -13.75 -10.43
CA ALA A 272 13.56 -14.15 -9.05
C ALA A 272 14.51 -13.15 -8.37
N ASN A 273 14.54 -13.15 -7.04
CA ASN A 273 15.59 -12.48 -6.25
C ASN A 273 16.52 -13.51 -5.60
N TYR A 274 17.67 -13.03 -5.09
CA TYR A 274 18.61 -13.84 -4.30
C TYR A 274 18.59 -13.43 -2.81
N PRO A 275 18.67 -14.35 -1.82
CA PRO A 275 18.64 -15.82 -1.94
C PRO A 275 17.42 -16.32 -2.73
N TYR A 276 17.54 -17.44 -3.45
CA TYR A 276 16.62 -17.77 -4.54
C TYR A 276 15.14 -17.75 -4.08
N ALA A 277 14.41 -16.76 -4.59
CA ALA A 277 12.99 -16.54 -4.32
C ALA A 277 12.31 -16.08 -5.62
N PRO A 278 11.60 -16.98 -6.33
CA PRO A 278 10.92 -16.62 -7.57
C PRO A 278 9.71 -15.74 -7.27
N GLN A 279 9.48 -14.71 -8.09
CA GLN A 279 8.25 -13.93 -8.01
C GLN A 279 7.06 -14.74 -8.58
N PRO A 280 5.84 -14.52 -8.08
CA PRO A 280 4.66 -15.26 -8.54
C PRO A 280 4.21 -14.84 -9.94
N THR A 281 3.21 -15.57 -10.46
CA THR A 281 2.59 -15.29 -11.76
C THR A 281 1.83 -13.96 -11.75
N SER A 282 1.09 -13.66 -10.68
CA SER A 282 0.44 -12.37 -10.52
C SER A 282 1.48 -11.28 -10.33
N TYR A 283 1.36 -10.22 -11.10
CA TYR A 283 2.07 -8.96 -10.88
C TYR A 283 1.06 -7.87 -10.53
N ASP A 284 0.04 -8.18 -9.72
CA ASP A 284 -0.96 -7.21 -9.23
C ASP A 284 -0.30 -5.98 -8.59
N TYR A 285 0.80 -6.22 -7.87
CA TYR A 285 1.66 -5.20 -7.25
C TYR A 285 0.96 -4.38 -6.15
N ASP A 286 -0.29 -4.72 -5.77
CA ASP A 286 -1.16 -3.81 -5.04
C ASP A 286 -1.23 -2.44 -5.75
N ALA A 287 -1.25 -2.46 -7.08
CA ALA A 287 -1.24 -1.26 -7.91
C ALA A 287 -2.61 -0.55 -7.85
N PRO A 288 -2.67 0.74 -8.23
CA PRO A 288 -3.93 1.47 -8.36
C PRO A 288 -4.97 0.74 -9.22
N LEU A 289 -4.54 0.11 -10.32
CA LEU A 289 -5.36 -0.86 -11.04
C LEU A 289 -4.91 -2.27 -10.67
N SER A 290 -5.86 -3.15 -10.34
CA SER A 290 -5.56 -4.57 -10.04
C SER A 290 -4.95 -5.29 -11.25
N GLU A 291 -4.49 -6.53 -11.05
CA GLU A 291 -4.03 -7.44 -12.11
C GLU A 291 -4.99 -7.49 -13.31
N ALA A 292 -6.30 -7.55 -13.06
CA ALA A 292 -7.34 -7.60 -14.09
C ALA A 292 -7.75 -6.21 -14.63
N GLY A 293 -7.12 -5.14 -14.13
CA GLY A 293 -7.37 -3.74 -14.49
C GLY A 293 -8.61 -3.13 -13.81
N ASP A 294 -8.93 -3.57 -12.59
CA ASP A 294 -10.08 -3.06 -11.85
C ASP A 294 -9.74 -1.74 -11.13
N LEU A 295 -10.73 -0.85 -11.03
CA LEU A 295 -10.59 0.42 -10.29
C LEU A 295 -10.63 0.15 -8.78
N THR A 296 -9.51 0.41 -8.09
CA THR A 296 -9.41 0.22 -6.63
C THR A 296 -9.67 1.52 -5.85
N GLU A 297 -9.82 1.43 -4.52
CA GLU A 297 -9.86 2.63 -3.65
C GLU A 297 -8.59 3.49 -3.81
N LYS A 298 -7.43 2.84 -4.02
CA LYS A 298 -6.14 3.49 -4.25
C LYS A 298 -6.14 4.30 -5.54
N TYR A 299 -6.74 3.79 -6.62
CA TYR A 299 -6.95 4.55 -7.86
C TYR A 299 -7.70 5.85 -7.63
N PHE A 300 -8.83 5.80 -6.94
CA PHE A 300 -9.66 6.99 -6.70
C PHE A 300 -8.94 8.00 -5.79
N SER A 301 -8.20 7.53 -4.79
CA SER A 301 -7.44 8.40 -3.89
C SER A 301 -6.29 9.10 -4.61
N ILE A 302 -5.54 8.38 -5.45
CA ILE A 302 -4.49 8.97 -6.30
C ILE A 302 -5.09 10.01 -7.26
N ARG A 303 -6.23 9.70 -7.88
CA ARG A 303 -6.94 10.62 -8.78
C ARG A 303 -7.34 11.91 -8.08
N GLU A 304 -7.86 11.85 -6.84
CA GLU A 304 -8.20 13.07 -6.09
C GLU A 304 -6.96 13.89 -5.72
N VAL A 305 -5.80 13.25 -5.44
CA VAL A 305 -4.55 13.99 -5.24
C VAL A 305 -4.12 14.71 -6.51
N ILE A 306 -4.10 14.01 -7.66
CA ILE A 306 -3.68 14.60 -8.95
C ILE A 306 -4.57 15.80 -9.32
N LYS A 307 -5.87 15.71 -9.04
CA LYS A 307 -6.85 16.77 -9.29
C LYS A 307 -6.54 18.09 -8.57
N MET A 308 -5.80 18.06 -7.47
CA MET A 308 -5.36 19.28 -6.77
C MET A 308 -4.29 20.06 -7.56
N TYR A 309 -3.54 19.39 -8.43
CA TYR A 309 -2.41 19.97 -9.16
C TYR A 309 -2.68 20.21 -10.64
N ARG A 310 -3.71 19.57 -11.20
CA ARG A 310 -4.08 19.74 -12.61
C ARG A 310 -5.53 19.41 -12.88
N ASN A 311 -6.03 19.97 -13.98
CA ASN A 311 -7.30 19.56 -14.54
C ASN A 311 -7.22 18.11 -15.02
N ILE A 312 -8.18 17.29 -14.58
CA ILE A 312 -8.34 15.91 -15.01
C ILE A 312 -9.44 15.79 -16.08
N PRO A 313 -9.38 14.77 -16.96
CA PRO A 313 -10.43 14.54 -17.95
C PRO A 313 -11.82 14.43 -17.32
N LYS A 314 -12.82 15.05 -17.98
CA LYS A 314 -14.23 14.94 -17.60
C LYS A 314 -14.79 13.59 -18.03
N GLY A 315 -15.76 13.08 -17.28
CA GLY A 315 -16.40 11.79 -17.52
C GLY A 315 -16.03 10.73 -16.51
N VAL A 316 -16.57 9.53 -16.69
CA VAL A 316 -16.34 8.38 -15.82
C VAL A 316 -15.26 7.50 -16.47
N PRO A 317 -14.27 7.00 -15.71
CA PRO A 317 -13.32 6.02 -16.25
C PRO A 317 -14.07 4.77 -16.75
N PRO A 318 -13.52 4.05 -17.76
CA PRO A 318 -14.05 2.75 -18.13
C PRO A 318 -14.21 1.84 -16.90
N PRO A 319 -15.30 1.08 -16.78
CA PRO A 319 -15.56 0.29 -15.59
C PRO A 319 -14.57 -0.88 -15.45
N SER A 320 -14.50 -1.45 -14.26
CA SER A 320 -13.89 -2.77 -14.05
C SER A 320 -14.56 -3.82 -14.94
N THR A 321 -13.78 -4.74 -15.51
CA THR A 321 -14.35 -5.74 -16.42
C THR A 321 -15.25 -6.71 -15.65
N PRO A 322 -16.36 -7.19 -16.23
CA PRO A 322 -17.18 -8.21 -15.58
C PRO A 322 -16.34 -9.48 -15.36
N LYS A 323 -16.51 -10.08 -14.18
CA LYS A 323 -15.91 -11.37 -13.82
C LYS A 323 -17.03 -12.40 -13.72
N PHE A 324 -16.72 -13.65 -14.03
CA PHE A 324 -17.71 -14.72 -14.04
C PHE A 324 -17.15 -15.99 -13.43
N ALA A 325 -17.89 -16.58 -12.49
CA ALA A 325 -17.55 -17.85 -11.88
C ALA A 325 -18.16 -18.98 -12.72
N TYR A 326 -17.36 -19.55 -13.64
CA TYR A 326 -17.80 -20.68 -14.47
C TYR A 326 -18.00 -21.98 -13.64
N GLY A 327 -17.53 -22.01 -12.39
CA GLY A 327 -17.66 -23.14 -11.49
C GLY A 327 -16.61 -24.22 -11.74
N GLN A 328 -16.92 -25.43 -11.29
CA GLN A 328 -16.01 -26.57 -11.35
C GLN A 328 -15.97 -27.19 -12.75
N VAL A 329 -14.76 -27.47 -13.23
CA VAL A 329 -14.49 -28.22 -14.44
C VAL A 329 -13.75 -29.49 -14.08
N GLU A 330 -14.36 -30.64 -14.36
CA GLU A 330 -13.75 -31.94 -14.14
C GLU A 330 -12.54 -32.13 -15.05
N MET A 331 -11.46 -32.63 -14.46
CA MET A 331 -10.20 -32.92 -15.12
C MET A 331 -10.00 -34.43 -15.25
N LYS A 332 -9.37 -34.86 -16.33
CA LYS A 332 -8.98 -36.25 -16.54
C LYS A 332 -7.48 -36.32 -16.77
N LYS A 333 -6.82 -37.30 -16.14
CA LYS A 333 -5.40 -37.55 -16.42
C LYS A 333 -5.26 -37.94 -17.89
N LEU A 334 -4.44 -37.19 -18.62
CA LEU A 334 -4.07 -37.51 -19.99
C LEU A 334 -2.90 -38.51 -19.95
N ASN A 335 -1.68 -38.01 -19.82
CA ASN A 335 -0.45 -38.81 -19.77
C ASN A 335 0.50 -38.26 -18.69
N THR A 336 1.52 -39.03 -18.31
CA THR A 336 2.68 -38.50 -17.57
C THR A 336 3.70 -37.86 -18.53
N VAL A 337 4.61 -37.02 -18.00
CA VAL A 337 5.68 -36.40 -18.81
C VAL A 337 6.54 -37.46 -19.51
N SER A 338 6.93 -38.51 -18.78
CA SER A 338 7.76 -39.59 -19.33
C SER A 338 7.05 -40.43 -20.41
N GLU A 339 5.72 -40.54 -20.38
CA GLU A 339 4.93 -41.23 -21.42
C GLU A 339 4.74 -40.37 -22.67
N SER A 340 4.98 -39.06 -22.58
CA SER A 340 4.72 -38.09 -23.65
C SER A 340 6.00 -37.56 -24.29
N LEU A 341 7.16 -38.19 -24.06
CA LEU A 341 8.45 -37.70 -24.57
C LEU A 341 8.52 -37.62 -26.10
N ASP A 342 7.83 -38.51 -26.81
CA ASP A 342 7.78 -38.50 -28.28
C ASP A 342 7.11 -37.24 -28.85
N VAL A 343 6.24 -36.60 -28.05
CA VAL A 343 5.52 -35.37 -28.43
C VAL A 343 6.20 -34.15 -27.82
N LEU A 344 6.66 -34.26 -26.57
CA LEU A 344 7.20 -33.13 -25.83
C LEU A 344 8.66 -32.84 -26.17
N SER A 345 9.46 -33.84 -26.56
CA SER A 345 10.87 -33.62 -26.82
C SER A 345 11.11 -33.09 -28.22
N PHE A 346 11.56 -31.83 -28.34
CA PHE A 346 11.86 -31.22 -29.63
C PHE A 346 13.26 -31.56 -30.16
N SER A 347 14.18 -31.95 -29.26
CA SER A 347 15.56 -32.32 -29.62
C SER A 347 15.76 -33.83 -29.76
N GLY A 348 14.80 -34.64 -29.29
CA GLY A 348 15.03 -36.06 -29.02
C GLY A 348 16.02 -36.31 -27.87
N PRO A 349 16.33 -37.58 -27.57
CA PRO A 349 17.24 -37.96 -26.49
C PRO A 349 18.69 -37.59 -26.81
N LEU A 350 19.32 -36.78 -25.95
CA LEU A 350 20.74 -36.49 -25.98
C LEU A 350 21.48 -37.35 -24.96
N LYS A 351 22.48 -38.12 -25.40
CA LYS A 351 23.36 -38.88 -24.50
C LYS A 351 24.56 -38.04 -24.10
N THR A 352 24.78 -37.87 -22.80
CA THR A 352 25.92 -37.12 -22.25
C THR A 352 26.56 -37.85 -21.08
N LEU A 353 27.84 -37.60 -20.81
CA LEU A 353 28.50 -38.18 -19.64
C LEU A 353 28.02 -37.49 -18.34
N TYR A 354 27.84 -36.16 -18.39
CA TYR A 354 27.38 -35.31 -17.29
C TYR A 354 26.17 -34.47 -17.72
N PRO A 355 25.33 -33.97 -16.79
CA PRO A 355 24.15 -33.17 -17.10
C PRO A 355 24.53 -31.83 -17.78
N PRO A 356 24.04 -31.54 -19.01
CA PRO A 356 24.19 -30.23 -19.65
C PRO A 356 23.23 -29.21 -19.02
N SER A 357 23.55 -27.92 -19.12
CA SER A 357 22.64 -26.84 -18.70
C SER A 357 21.57 -26.55 -19.76
N PHE A 358 20.51 -25.83 -19.39
CA PHE A 358 19.44 -25.40 -20.30
C PHE A 358 19.99 -24.65 -21.53
N THR A 359 20.98 -23.78 -21.32
CA THR A 359 21.60 -23.02 -22.42
C THR A 359 22.44 -23.87 -23.36
N ASP A 360 23.05 -24.95 -22.86
CA ASP A 360 23.77 -25.92 -23.72
C ASP A 360 22.78 -26.72 -24.59
N LEU A 361 21.55 -26.88 -24.10
CA LEU A 361 20.44 -27.53 -24.79
C LEU A 361 19.64 -26.58 -25.72
N ASN A 362 20.03 -25.30 -25.80
CA ASN A 362 19.28 -24.22 -26.47
C ASN A 362 17.82 -24.10 -25.99
N GLN A 363 17.56 -24.42 -24.72
CA GLN A 363 16.27 -24.22 -24.07
C GLN A 363 16.39 -23.04 -23.11
N ALA A 364 15.47 -22.08 -23.18
CA ALA A 364 15.51 -20.90 -22.31
C ALA A 364 14.68 -21.09 -21.04
N PHE A 365 13.51 -21.73 -21.16
CA PHE A 365 12.49 -21.79 -20.10
C PHE A 365 11.98 -23.22 -19.87
N GLY A 366 10.95 -23.37 -19.05
CA GLY A 366 10.24 -24.64 -18.88
C GLY A 366 11.02 -25.71 -18.11
N PHE A 367 11.00 -26.94 -18.63
CA PHE A 367 11.52 -28.12 -17.95
C PHE A 367 12.40 -28.97 -18.89
N VAL A 368 13.42 -29.60 -18.32
CA VAL A 368 14.25 -30.61 -19.00
C VAL A 368 14.17 -31.89 -18.18
N LEU A 369 14.03 -33.03 -18.84
CA LEU A 369 14.10 -34.34 -18.20
C LEU A 369 15.52 -34.90 -18.33
N TYR A 370 16.16 -35.16 -17.19
CA TYR A 370 17.44 -35.85 -17.07
C TYR A 370 17.19 -37.27 -16.59
N GLN A 371 17.55 -38.26 -17.40
CA GLN A 371 17.34 -39.67 -17.12
C GLN A 371 18.68 -40.38 -16.97
N THR A 372 18.83 -41.22 -15.96
CA THR A 372 19.97 -42.14 -15.77
C THR A 372 19.49 -43.46 -15.16
N VAL A 373 20.42 -44.34 -14.78
CA VAL A 373 20.14 -45.60 -14.09
C VAL A 373 20.90 -45.68 -12.78
N LEU A 374 20.35 -46.38 -11.78
CA LEU A 374 21.09 -46.64 -10.55
C LEU A 374 22.29 -47.56 -10.84
N PRO A 375 23.53 -47.16 -10.48
CA PRO A 375 24.72 -47.97 -10.74
C PRO A 375 24.85 -49.16 -9.77
N ILE A 376 24.25 -49.06 -8.59
CA ILE A 376 24.34 -50.05 -7.50
C ILE A 376 22.97 -50.34 -6.89
N ASP A 377 22.86 -51.45 -6.15
CA ASP A 377 21.69 -51.76 -5.34
C ASP A 377 21.64 -50.87 -4.08
N CYS A 378 20.66 -49.98 -4.01
CA CYS A 378 20.37 -49.13 -2.87
C CYS A 378 19.40 -49.83 -1.91
N LEU A 379 19.85 -50.92 -1.27
CA LEU A 379 19.03 -51.69 -0.30
C LEU A 379 18.75 -50.91 0.99
N LYS A 380 19.68 -50.04 1.38
CA LYS A 380 19.51 -49.07 2.47
C LYS A 380 19.25 -47.68 1.86
N PRO A 381 18.53 -46.81 2.58
CA PRO A 381 18.35 -45.42 2.15
C PRO A 381 19.72 -44.79 1.84
N THR A 382 19.95 -44.50 0.57
CA THR A 382 21.22 -43.99 0.04
C THR A 382 21.01 -42.55 -0.41
N PRO A 383 21.88 -41.60 -0.01
CA PRO A 383 21.66 -40.19 -0.31
C PRO A 383 21.91 -39.92 -1.80
N LEU A 384 20.90 -39.37 -2.48
CA LEU A 384 21.03 -38.71 -3.77
C LEU A 384 21.17 -37.20 -3.52
N SER A 385 22.32 -36.64 -3.86
CA SER A 385 22.72 -35.29 -3.43
C SER A 385 23.18 -34.40 -4.59
N SER A 386 22.97 -33.10 -4.44
CA SER A 386 23.63 -32.06 -5.23
C SER A 386 24.63 -31.31 -4.33
N PRO A 387 25.88 -31.79 -4.20
CA PRO A 387 26.81 -31.31 -3.17
C PRO A 387 27.20 -29.83 -3.34
N LEU A 388 27.09 -29.29 -4.56
CA LEU A 388 27.41 -27.91 -4.89
C LEU A 388 26.17 -27.03 -5.08
N ASN A 389 25.01 -27.43 -4.55
CA ASN A 389 23.75 -26.70 -4.71
C ASN A 389 23.43 -26.40 -6.18
N GLY A 390 23.60 -27.41 -7.04
CA GLY A 390 23.46 -27.29 -8.49
C GLY A 390 22.11 -27.73 -9.03
N VAL A 391 21.07 -27.75 -8.19
CA VAL A 391 19.67 -27.88 -8.65
C VAL A 391 19.10 -26.48 -8.81
N HIS A 392 18.93 -26.00 -10.04
CA HIS A 392 18.56 -24.61 -10.37
C HIS A 392 17.21 -24.57 -11.11
N ASP A 393 16.07 -24.76 -10.44
CA ASP A 393 15.89 -24.44 -9.03
C ASP A 393 15.13 -25.49 -8.22
N ARG A 394 14.47 -26.42 -8.90
CA ARG A 394 13.70 -27.51 -8.27
C ARG A 394 13.78 -28.73 -9.18
N ALA A 395 14.02 -29.90 -8.60
CA ALA A 395 14.10 -31.15 -9.33
C ALA A 395 13.16 -32.21 -8.75
N TYR A 396 12.23 -32.70 -9.57
CA TYR A 396 11.27 -33.74 -9.21
C TYR A 396 11.85 -35.10 -9.57
N ILE A 397 12.02 -35.97 -8.57
CA ILE A 397 12.76 -37.23 -8.73
C ILE A 397 11.79 -38.39 -8.67
N SER A 398 11.88 -39.28 -9.65
CA SER A 398 11.16 -40.55 -9.66
C SER A 398 12.06 -41.71 -10.04
N ILE A 399 11.75 -42.89 -9.51
CA ILE A 399 12.46 -44.15 -9.80
C ILE A 399 11.45 -45.13 -10.40
N ASN A 400 11.71 -45.59 -11.62
CA ASN A 400 10.78 -46.40 -12.41
C ASN A 400 9.36 -45.82 -12.47
N GLY A 401 9.24 -44.48 -12.56
CA GLY A 401 7.97 -43.76 -12.61
C GLY A 401 7.28 -43.54 -11.26
N VAL A 402 7.86 -44.00 -10.14
CA VAL A 402 7.35 -43.75 -8.79
C VAL A 402 8.06 -42.53 -8.20
N ALA A 403 7.32 -41.49 -7.81
CA ALA A 403 7.89 -40.29 -7.19
C ALA A 403 8.58 -40.64 -5.85
N VAL A 404 9.80 -40.14 -5.66
CA VAL A 404 10.64 -40.44 -4.47
C VAL A 404 10.93 -39.19 -3.65
N GLY A 405 11.06 -38.02 -4.27
CA GLY A 405 11.32 -36.80 -3.54
C GLY A 405 11.60 -35.60 -4.45
N ILE A 406 11.89 -34.46 -3.81
CA ILE A 406 12.18 -33.20 -4.48
C ILE A 406 13.50 -32.66 -3.95
N LEU A 407 14.41 -32.28 -4.84
CA LEU A 407 15.54 -31.43 -4.50
C LEU A 407 15.18 -29.97 -4.78
N GLU A 408 15.61 -29.07 -3.90
CA GLU A 408 15.31 -27.64 -3.95
C GLU A 408 16.56 -26.82 -3.72
N ARG A 409 16.81 -25.85 -4.60
CA ARG A 409 17.89 -24.86 -4.46
C ARG A 409 17.87 -24.22 -3.08
N ASP A 410 19.04 -24.12 -2.46
CA ASP A 410 19.26 -23.53 -1.13
C ASP A 410 18.51 -24.19 0.05
N LYS A 411 17.66 -25.21 -0.18
CA LYS A 411 16.74 -25.76 0.83
C LYS A 411 16.88 -27.26 1.04
N ALA A 412 16.85 -28.05 -0.04
CA ALA A 412 16.85 -29.51 0.02
C ALA A 412 17.84 -30.06 -1.00
N LEU A 413 19.10 -30.20 -0.58
CA LEU A 413 20.20 -30.63 -1.46
C LEU A 413 20.42 -32.14 -1.46
N THR A 414 19.68 -32.89 -0.64
CA THR A 414 19.83 -34.34 -0.52
C THR A 414 18.49 -34.97 -0.20
N ILE A 415 18.20 -36.10 -0.85
CA ILE A 415 17.11 -37.00 -0.50
C ILE A 415 17.64 -38.42 -0.36
N ASN A 416 16.99 -39.25 0.47
CA ASN A 416 17.35 -40.65 0.57
C ASN A 416 16.51 -41.48 -0.38
N ILE A 417 17.17 -42.30 -1.21
CA ILE A 417 16.51 -43.15 -2.20
C ILE A 417 16.81 -44.63 -1.95
N THR A 418 15.90 -45.50 -2.38
CA THR A 418 16.08 -46.96 -2.43
C THR A 418 15.72 -47.49 -3.81
N GLY A 419 16.35 -48.57 -4.25
CA GLY A 419 16.16 -49.12 -5.59
C GLY A 419 17.19 -50.18 -5.95
N LYS A 420 16.97 -50.89 -7.06
CA LYS A 420 17.90 -51.89 -7.60
C LYS A 420 18.80 -51.27 -8.66
N ALA A 421 19.99 -51.82 -8.83
CA ALA A 421 20.86 -51.48 -9.94
C ALA A 421 20.11 -51.65 -11.27
N GLY A 422 20.28 -50.69 -12.18
CA GLY A 422 19.56 -50.64 -13.46
C GLY A 422 18.16 -50.04 -13.41
N SER A 423 17.61 -49.73 -12.22
CA SER A 423 16.36 -48.94 -12.13
C SER A 423 16.53 -47.58 -12.78
N ARG A 424 15.53 -47.16 -13.57
CA ARG A 424 15.50 -45.86 -14.23
C ARG A 424 15.27 -44.76 -13.21
N VAL A 425 16.11 -43.74 -13.24
CA VAL A 425 15.97 -42.51 -12.43
C VAL A 425 15.61 -41.38 -13.38
N ASP A 426 14.43 -40.79 -13.20
CA ASP A 426 13.91 -39.67 -13.96
C ASP A 426 13.96 -38.41 -13.07
N ILE A 427 14.64 -37.36 -13.53
CA ILE A 427 14.83 -36.09 -12.82
C ILE A 427 14.34 -34.95 -13.70
N LEU A 428 13.22 -34.33 -13.33
CA LEU A 428 12.62 -33.22 -14.07
C LEU A 428 13.04 -31.88 -13.43
N GLY A 429 13.78 -31.05 -14.16
CA GLY A 429 14.32 -29.76 -13.69
C GLY A 429 15.82 -29.61 -14.01
N LEU A 430 16.38 -28.41 -13.91
CA LEU A 430 17.80 -28.15 -14.19
C LEU A 430 18.69 -28.64 -13.04
N VAL A 431 19.65 -29.49 -13.38
CA VAL A 431 20.61 -30.07 -12.43
C VAL A 431 22.04 -30.03 -12.98
N SER A 432 23.01 -29.85 -12.08
CA SER A 432 24.42 -30.17 -12.30
C SER A 432 24.71 -31.63 -11.95
N ASN A 433 25.98 -31.99 -11.87
CA ASN A 433 26.42 -33.28 -11.34
C ASN A 433 25.72 -33.59 -10.00
N LEU A 434 25.09 -34.77 -9.96
CA LEU A 434 24.50 -35.36 -8.76
C LEU A 434 25.35 -36.53 -8.29
N THR A 435 25.33 -36.79 -6.99
CA THR A 435 26.03 -37.91 -6.38
C THR A 435 25.05 -38.90 -5.76
N LEU A 436 25.35 -40.19 -5.85
CA LEU A 436 24.69 -41.25 -5.11
C LEU A 436 25.68 -41.77 -4.06
N GLY A 437 25.45 -41.46 -2.78
CA GLY A 437 26.49 -41.61 -1.77
C GLY A 437 27.64 -40.65 -2.06
N ALA A 438 28.84 -41.20 -2.24
CA ALA A 438 30.04 -40.43 -2.58
C ALA A 438 30.31 -40.37 -4.09
N ASP A 439 29.61 -41.18 -4.90
CA ASP A 439 29.94 -41.39 -6.31
C ASP A 439 29.13 -40.47 -7.21
N VAL A 440 29.78 -39.86 -8.20
CA VAL A 440 29.11 -39.02 -9.20
C VAL A 440 28.31 -39.88 -10.16
N LEU A 441 27.05 -39.51 -10.41
CA LEU A 441 26.21 -40.18 -11.40
C LEU A 441 26.61 -39.76 -12.82
N GLU A 442 26.78 -40.76 -13.69
CA GLU A 442 27.21 -40.60 -15.07
C GLU A 442 26.18 -41.18 -16.05
N ASN A 443 26.45 -41.01 -17.35
CA ASN A 443 25.69 -41.60 -18.46
C ASN A 443 24.21 -41.16 -18.46
N TRP A 444 24.02 -39.88 -18.73
CA TRP A 444 22.71 -39.24 -18.78
C TRP A 444 22.10 -39.32 -20.17
N MET A 445 20.78 -39.50 -20.18
CA MET A 445 19.92 -39.33 -21.34
C MET A 445 19.01 -38.14 -21.05
N VAL A 446 19.14 -37.09 -21.86
CA VAL A 446 18.56 -35.77 -21.56
C VAL A 446 17.58 -35.41 -22.66
N TYR A 447 16.41 -34.91 -22.25
CA TYR A 447 15.35 -34.50 -23.17
C TYR A 447 15.03 -33.04 -22.92
N SER A 448 15.33 -32.19 -23.91
CA SER A 448 14.77 -30.84 -23.95
C SER A 448 13.29 -30.96 -24.25
N LEU A 449 12.45 -30.35 -23.42
CA LEU A 449 11.01 -30.49 -23.51
C LEU A 449 10.44 -29.17 -23.99
N SER A 450 9.67 -29.20 -25.08
CA SER A 450 8.83 -28.10 -25.54
C SER A 450 7.58 -28.01 -24.68
N ILE A 451 7.79 -28.14 -23.37
CA ILE A 451 6.87 -27.72 -22.31
C ILE A 451 7.10 -26.21 -22.13
N ASP A 452 7.41 -25.47 -23.20
CA ASP A 452 7.48 -24.01 -23.24
C ASP A 452 6.14 -23.41 -23.70
N GLU A 453 5.39 -24.13 -24.55
CA GLU A 453 3.97 -23.88 -24.86
C GLU A 453 3.05 -24.32 -23.73
N ALA A 454 3.51 -24.18 -22.49
CA ALA A 454 3.92 -25.31 -21.68
C ALA A 454 3.95 -25.04 -20.15
N GLY A 455 3.31 -24.00 -19.60
CA GLY A 455 3.31 -23.66 -18.18
C GLY A 455 2.72 -24.69 -17.21
N GLN A 456 1.97 -24.24 -16.22
CA GLN A 456 1.34 -25.17 -15.28
C GLN A 456 -0.17 -25.26 -15.50
N VAL A 457 -0.76 -24.22 -16.08
CA VAL A 457 -2.16 -24.18 -16.53
C VAL A 457 -2.26 -23.47 -17.88
N TRP A 458 -3.08 -24.02 -18.77
CA TRP A 458 -3.34 -23.47 -20.09
C TRP A 458 -4.82 -23.49 -20.38
N ILE A 459 -5.23 -22.50 -21.15
CA ILE A 459 -6.57 -22.43 -21.71
C ILE A 459 -6.41 -22.19 -23.21
N ASN A 460 -6.92 -23.13 -24.01
CA ASN A 460 -6.85 -23.07 -25.47
C ASN A 460 -5.42 -22.86 -26.02
N GLY A 461 -4.44 -23.52 -25.40
CA GLY A 461 -3.02 -23.42 -25.78
C GLY A 461 -2.30 -22.19 -25.24
N PHE A 462 -3.00 -21.21 -24.66
CA PHE A 462 -2.36 -20.07 -24.02
C PHE A 462 -1.89 -20.42 -22.61
N ASN A 463 -0.62 -20.19 -22.34
CA ASN A 463 0.04 -20.47 -21.07
C ASN A 463 -0.23 -19.36 -20.04
N LEU A 464 -1.06 -19.65 -19.03
CA LEU A 464 -1.41 -18.67 -17.99
C LEU A 464 -0.29 -18.40 -16.99
N GLY A 465 0.68 -19.29 -16.88
CA GLY A 465 1.77 -19.24 -15.91
C GLY A 465 1.72 -20.37 -14.88
N ARG A 466 2.29 -20.13 -13.70
CA ARG A 466 2.51 -21.13 -12.64
C ARG A 466 1.49 -20.99 -11.51
N TYR A 467 1.09 -22.10 -10.87
CA TYR A 467 0.29 -22.08 -9.63
C TYR A 467 1.03 -22.78 -8.50
N TRP A 468 0.93 -22.24 -7.28
CA TRP A 468 1.54 -22.90 -6.12
C TRP A 468 0.76 -22.63 -4.82
N PRO A 469 -0.50 -23.08 -4.73
CA PRO A 469 -1.38 -22.77 -3.60
C PRO A 469 -0.86 -23.32 -2.26
N SER A 470 -0.05 -24.39 -2.28
CA SER A 470 0.59 -24.93 -1.07
C SER A 470 1.65 -24.00 -0.47
N ARG A 471 2.24 -23.10 -1.25
CA ARG A 471 3.13 -22.03 -0.77
C ARG A 471 2.46 -20.66 -0.69
N GLY A 472 1.53 -20.37 -1.59
CA GLY A 472 0.94 -19.04 -1.75
C GLY A 472 2.01 -17.97 -2.05
N PRO A 473 1.69 -16.68 -1.87
CA PRO A 473 0.38 -16.13 -1.49
C PRO A 473 -0.66 -16.21 -2.62
N GLN A 474 -0.23 -16.48 -3.86
CA GLN A 474 -1.16 -16.61 -4.99
C GLN A 474 -1.80 -18.01 -5.04
N VAL A 475 -3.14 -18.04 -5.10
CA VAL A 475 -3.95 -19.25 -5.24
C VAL A 475 -4.66 -19.29 -6.61
N THR A 476 -5.18 -18.15 -7.07
CA THR A 476 -5.88 -18.04 -8.37
C THR A 476 -4.99 -17.47 -9.46
N LEU A 477 -5.19 -17.92 -10.70
CA LEU A 477 -4.61 -17.35 -11.92
C LEU A 477 -5.64 -16.48 -12.65
N PHE A 478 -5.22 -15.31 -13.14
CA PHE A 478 -6.09 -14.48 -13.98
C PHE A 478 -6.28 -15.11 -15.37
N VAL A 479 -7.54 -15.22 -15.80
CA VAL A 479 -7.91 -15.71 -17.15
C VAL A 479 -8.52 -14.56 -17.96
N PRO A 480 -7.78 -14.00 -18.93
CA PRO A 480 -8.31 -13.04 -19.89
C PRO A 480 -9.48 -13.60 -20.71
N ALA A 481 -10.57 -12.85 -20.82
CA ALA A 481 -11.78 -13.34 -21.51
C ALA A 481 -11.57 -13.64 -23.00
N HIS A 482 -10.64 -12.94 -23.67
CA HIS A 482 -10.33 -13.18 -25.09
C HIS A 482 -9.69 -14.54 -25.38
N LEU A 483 -9.23 -15.25 -24.34
CA LEU A 483 -8.75 -16.63 -24.47
C LEU A 483 -9.91 -17.63 -24.51
N LEU A 484 -11.11 -17.24 -24.09
CA LEU A 484 -12.29 -18.10 -24.05
C LEU A 484 -13.11 -17.95 -25.34
N SER A 485 -13.63 -19.08 -25.81
CA SER A 485 -14.47 -19.16 -27.00
C SER A 485 -15.87 -19.69 -26.64
N THR A 486 -16.88 -19.15 -27.32
CA THR A 486 -18.25 -19.68 -27.31
C THR A 486 -18.52 -20.55 -28.54
N SER A 487 -17.61 -20.57 -29.53
CA SER A 487 -17.77 -21.31 -30.78
C SER A 487 -17.25 -22.75 -30.70
N PHE A 488 -16.40 -23.05 -29.73
CA PHE A 488 -15.86 -24.39 -29.49
C PHE A 488 -15.65 -24.63 -28.00
N GLN A 489 -15.51 -25.90 -27.62
CA GLN A 489 -15.25 -26.28 -26.25
C GLN A 489 -13.85 -25.82 -25.82
N ASN A 490 -13.79 -25.01 -24.76
CA ASN A 490 -12.52 -24.55 -24.21
C ASN A 490 -11.75 -25.72 -23.60
N ASN A 491 -10.48 -25.87 -23.97
CA ASN A 491 -9.61 -26.92 -23.46
C ASN A 491 -8.74 -26.37 -22.33
N ILE A 492 -8.76 -27.04 -21.18
CA ILE A 492 -7.92 -26.72 -20.02
C ILE A 492 -6.91 -27.84 -19.86
N THR A 493 -5.64 -27.48 -19.86
CA THR A 493 -4.55 -28.42 -19.54
C THR A 493 -3.95 -28.01 -18.20
N VAL A 494 -3.50 -28.98 -17.40
CA VAL A 494 -2.81 -28.74 -16.14
C VAL A 494 -1.63 -29.72 -16.03
N LEU A 495 -0.44 -29.21 -15.74
CA LEU A 495 0.75 -30.00 -15.45
C LEU A 495 1.01 -29.95 -13.95
N GLU A 496 0.52 -30.94 -13.24
CA GLU A 496 0.77 -31.10 -11.81
C GLU A 496 2.10 -31.82 -11.59
N LEU A 497 2.96 -31.24 -10.74
CA LEU A 497 4.36 -31.66 -10.56
C LEU A 497 4.59 -32.38 -9.22
N GLU A 498 3.73 -32.16 -8.22
CA GLU A 498 3.87 -32.71 -6.88
C GLU A 498 2.79 -33.76 -6.59
N ALA A 499 1.53 -33.35 -6.49
CA ALA A 499 0.45 -34.25 -6.07
C ALA A 499 -0.90 -33.84 -6.67
N ALA A 500 -1.37 -34.61 -7.65
CA ALA A 500 -2.70 -34.42 -8.22
C ALA A 500 -3.79 -35.02 -7.31
N PRO A 501 -4.90 -34.32 -7.02
CA PRO A 501 -6.01 -34.84 -6.20
C PRO A 501 -6.85 -35.92 -6.89
N CYS A 502 -6.37 -36.44 -8.03
CA CYS A 502 -7.14 -37.29 -8.93
C CYS A 502 -7.17 -38.77 -8.51
N SER A 503 -6.39 -39.18 -7.50
CA SER A 503 -6.40 -40.54 -6.95
C SER A 503 -7.57 -40.82 -6.00
N SER A 504 -8.17 -39.78 -5.38
CA SER A 504 -9.28 -39.89 -4.42
C SER A 504 -10.67 -39.65 -5.01
N GLY A 505 -10.79 -39.58 -6.34
CA GLY A 505 -12.07 -39.45 -7.06
C GLY A 505 -12.52 -38.02 -7.38
N SER A 506 -11.96 -36.99 -6.75
CA SER A 506 -12.26 -35.57 -7.03
C SER A 506 -11.11 -34.91 -7.80
N CYS A 507 -11.19 -34.88 -9.13
CA CYS A 507 -10.19 -34.25 -10.01
C CYS A 507 -10.87 -33.09 -10.76
N TRP A 508 -10.71 -31.86 -10.29
CA TRP A 508 -11.34 -30.68 -10.89
C TRP A 508 -10.51 -29.42 -10.66
N VAL A 509 -10.74 -28.42 -11.51
CA VAL A 509 -10.34 -27.01 -11.28
C VAL A 509 -11.60 -26.15 -11.17
N GLU A 510 -11.53 -25.01 -10.50
CA GLU A 510 -12.68 -24.11 -10.32
C GLU A 510 -12.38 -22.71 -10.82
N PHE A 511 -13.30 -22.16 -11.60
CA PHE A 511 -13.28 -20.77 -12.02
C PHE A 511 -14.14 -19.93 -11.09
N THR A 512 -13.51 -18.98 -10.42
CA THR A 512 -14.15 -17.99 -9.54
C THR A 512 -14.18 -16.61 -10.19
N ASP A 513 -15.05 -15.75 -9.70
CA ASP A 513 -15.15 -14.34 -10.12
C ASP A 513 -14.30 -13.38 -9.27
N VAL A 514 -13.72 -13.89 -8.17
CA VAL A 514 -12.86 -13.13 -7.24
C VAL A 514 -11.45 -13.73 -7.20
N PRO A 515 -10.40 -12.91 -7.33
CA PRO A 515 -9.02 -13.39 -7.20
C PRO A 515 -8.64 -13.63 -5.73
N VAL A 516 -7.82 -14.65 -5.51
CA VAL A 516 -7.16 -14.94 -4.23
C VAL A 516 -5.65 -14.92 -4.46
N ILE A 517 -5.05 -13.75 -4.23
CA ILE A 517 -3.62 -13.49 -4.44
C ILE A 517 -2.83 -13.32 -3.12
N ASN A 518 -3.50 -13.43 -1.97
CA ASN A 518 -2.90 -13.25 -0.64
C ASN A 518 -3.28 -14.35 0.37
N SER A 519 -3.20 -15.62 -0.02
CA SER A 519 -3.58 -16.77 0.83
C SER A 519 -2.72 -18.02 0.57
N THR A 520 -2.86 -19.04 1.42
CA THR A 520 -2.22 -20.36 1.28
C THR A 520 -3.25 -21.46 1.49
N VAL A 521 -3.17 -22.55 0.73
CA VAL A 521 -4.04 -23.73 0.87
C VAL A 521 -3.25 -24.89 1.48
N SER A 522 -3.66 -25.35 2.66
CA SER A 522 -3.09 -26.56 3.27
C SER A 522 -3.71 -27.83 2.66
N ILE A 523 -2.87 -28.77 2.20
CA ILE A 523 -3.24 -30.02 1.50
C ILE A 523 -4.22 -30.93 2.29
N GLY A 524 -4.46 -30.68 3.58
CA GLY A 524 -5.39 -31.43 4.42
C GLY A 524 -6.82 -30.88 4.54
N ILE A 525 -7.15 -29.73 3.95
CA ILE A 525 -8.48 -29.11 4.07
C ILE A 525 -8.96 -28.64 2.70
N LEU A 526 -9.56 -29.57 1.94
CA LEU A 526 -10.28 -29.26 0.70
C LEU A 526 -11.76 -28.89 0.96
N TYR A 527 -12.08 -28.48 2.19
CA TYR A 527 -13.40 -27.98 2.55
C TYR A 527 -13.24 -26.72 3.39
N LYS A 528 -13.83 -25.62 2.91
CA LYS A 528 -13.78 -24.26 3.44
C LYS A 528 -12.52 -23.47 3.06
N VAL A 529 -12.63 -22.80 1.92
CA VAL A 529 -11.98 -21.50 1.71
C VAL A 529 -12.39 -20.62 2.89
N GLN A 530 -11.50 -20.50 3.86
CA GLN A 530 -11.63 -19.60 4.97
C GLN A 530 -11.44 -18.19 4.39
N THR A 531 -12.53 -17.46 4.22
CA THR A 531 -12.49 -16.02 3.97
C THR A 531 -11.57 -15.38 5.01
N MET A 532 -10.48 -14.77 4.57
CA MET A 532 -9.63 -14.00 5.47
C MET A 532 -10.46 -12.92 6.14
N VAL A 533 -10.31 -12.84 7.45
CA VAL A 533 -11.05 -12.01 8.38
C VAL A 533 -10.59 -10.56 8.21
N ASP A 534 -11.48 -9.69 7.74
CA ASP A 534 -11.24 -8.25 7.71
C ASP A 534 -11.19 -7.72 9.17
N ASN A 535 -9.98 -7.53 9.71
CA ASN A 535 -9.74 -7.25 11.14
C ASN A 535 -10.04 -5.79 11.54
N ARG A 536 -10.55 -4.97 10.60
CA ARG A 536 -10.87 -3.55 10.80
C ARG A 536 -11.96 -3.35 11.86
N TYR A 537 -12.89 -4.30 11.98
CA TYR A 537 -13.98 -4.24 12.97
C TYR A 537 -13.51 -4.49 14.40
N ALA A 538 -12.70 -5.53 14.61
CA ALA A 538 -12.12 -5.81 15.91
C ALA A 538 -11.22 -4.65 16.34
N THR A 539 -10.45 -4.10 15.40
CA THR A 539 -9.64 -2.89 15.64
C THR A 539 -10.50 -1.70 16.07
N ALA A 540 -11.62 -1.44 15.38
CA ALA A 540 -12.54 -0.35 15.74
C ALA A 540 -13.19 -0.54 17.14
N LEU A 541 -13.55 -1.77 17.50
CA LEU A 541 -14.09 -2.09 18.83
C LEU A 541 -13.06 -1.87 19.94
N VAL A 542 -11.81 -2.28 19.71
CA VAL A 542 -10.71 -2.11 20.67
C VAL A 542 -10.39 -0.63 20.85
N ILE A 543 -10.20 0.11 19.75
CA ILE A 543 -9.91 1.55 19.81
C ILE A 543 -11.06 2.30 20.48
N GLY A 544 -12.31 2.02 20.10
CA GLY A 544 -13.48 2.64 20.72
C GLY A 544 -13.55 2.40 22.23
N SER A 545 -13.21 1.19 22.69
CA SER A 545 -13.20 0.84 24.11
C SER A 545 -12.09 1.57 24.88
N VAL A 546 -10.89 1.70 24.30
CA VAL A 546 -9.78 2.45 24.91
C VAL A 546 -10.12 3.94 25.02
N LEU A 547 -10.68 4.54 23.97
CA LEU A 547 -11.11 5.94 23.97
C LEU A 547 -12.20 6.20 25.02
N SER A 548 -13.18 5.30 25.12
CA SER A 548 -14.22 5.36 26.15
C SER A 548 -13.62 5.34 27.57
N LEU A 549 -12.70 4.41 27.83
CA LEU A 549 -12.04 4.31 29.14
C LEU A 549 -11.26 5.58 29.49
N LEU A 550 -10.46 6.09 28.55
CA LEU A 550 -9.70 7.33 28.74
C LEU A 550 -10.62 8.52 29.04
N ALA A 551 -11.71 8.65 28.29
CA ALA A 551 -12.68 9.71 28.49
C ALA A 551 -13.38 9.64 29.84
N THR A 552 -13.74 8.44 30.30
CA THR A 552 -14.32 8.23 31.64
C THR A 552 -13.32 8.60 32.73
N VAL A 553 -12.06 8.18 32.61
CA VAL A 553 -11.01 8.54 33.57
C VAL A 553 -10.84 10.06 33.63
N TYR A 554 -10.76 10.73 32.48
CA TYR A 554 -10.60 12.18 32.43
C TYR A 554 -11.78 12.91 33.06
N LEU A 555 -13.01 12.48 32.79
CA LEU A 555 -14.20 13.09 33.40
C LEU A 555 -14.27 12.82 34.91
N SER A 556 -13.99 11.60 35.36
CA SER A 556 -13.99 11.26 36.78
C SER A 556 -12.91 12.02 37.57
N VAL A 557 -11.71 12.15 37.01
CA VAL A 557 -10.64 12.96 37.61
C VAL A 557 -11.03 14.44 37.62
N ALA A 558 -11.58 14.97 36.53
CA ALA A 558 -12.06 16.33 36.48
C ALA A 558 -13.13 16.57 37.56
N MET A 559 -14.12 15.69 37.70
CA MET A 559 -15.15 15.83 38.73
C MET A 559 -14.57 15.86 40.15
N GLY A 560 -13.58 15.03 40.45
CA GLY A 560 -13.03 14.89 41.80
C GLY A 560 -12.07 16.00 42.24
N THR A 561 -11.70 16.92 41.35
CA THR A 561 -10.60 17.88 41.57
C THR A 561 -11.09 19.30 41.84
N GLN A 562 -10.20 20.10 42.44
CA GLN A 562 -10.50 21.42 43.00
C GLN A 562 -10.21 22.57 42.02
N HIS A 563 -9.66 22.26 40.84
CA HIS A 563 -9.04 23.22 39.93
C HIS A 563 -9.76 23.28 38.59
N TRP A 564 -11.04 23.67 38.57
CA TRP A 564 -11.75 24.00 37.33
C TRP A 564 -11.56 25.45 36.94
N TYR A 565 -11.52 26.34 37.94
CA TYR A 565 -11.31 27.76 37.78
C TYR A 565 -10.40 28.27 38.90
N GLN A 566 -9.52 29.21 38.59
CA GLN A 566 -8.56 29.75 39.54
C GLN A 566 -8.57 31.27 39.51
N TYR A 567 -8.62 31.86 40.71
CA TYR A 567 -8.57 33.29 40.98
C TYR A 567 -7.20 33.66 41.53
N HIS A 568 -6.64 34.76 41.03
CA HIS A 568 -5.39 35.34 41.45
C HIS A 568 -5.64 36.80 41.85
N SER A 569 -5.57 37.08 43.15
CA SER A 569 -5.56 38.43 43.70
C SER A 569 -4.13 38.95 43.80
N LEU A 570 -3.96 40.25 43.54
CA LEU A 570 -2.72 40.96 43.82
C LEU A 570 -2.45 40.99 45.33
N PRO A 571 -1.18 40.99 45.78
CA PRO A 571 -0.85 41.15 47.19
C PRO A 571 -1.45 42.46 47.71
N ALA A 572 -2.24 42.40 48.78
CA ALA A 572 -2.80 43.60 49.39
C ALA A 572 -1.68 44.59 49.76
N SER A 573 -1.81 45.86 49.35
CA SER A 573 -0.93 46.93 49.84
C SER A 573 -1.02 46.99 51.37
N ASN A 574 0.10 47.37 52.02
CA ASN A 574 0.33 47.38 53.48
C ASN A 574 -0.61 48.32 54.28
N ASP A 575 -1.91 48.09 54.24
CA ASP A 575 -2.91 48.76 55.09
C ASP A 575 -3.26 47.86 56.28
N ILE A 576 -3.09 48.40 57.48
CA ILE A 576 -3.22 47.70 58.78
C ILE A 576 -4.67 47.19 59.01
N ASN A 577 -5.66 47.73 58.29
CA ASN A 577 -7.07 47.32 58.35
C ASN A 577 -7.39 46.07 57.50
N ASN A 578 -6.56 45.67 56.53
CA ASN A 578 -6.83 44.50 55.69
C ASN A 578 -6.59 43.16 56.43
N GLY A 579 -5.78 43.16 57.50
CA GLY A 579 -5.44 41.94 58.23
C GLY A 579 -6.61 41.35 59.04
N SER A 580 -7.45 42.20 59.64
CA SER A 580 -8.64 41.78 60.39
C SER A 580 -9.75 41.27 59.47
N ASP A 581 -9.93 41.91 58.32
CA ASP A 581 -10.97 41.56 57.34
C ASP A 581 -10.68 40.24 56.62
N LEU A 582 -9.42 39.91 56.37
CA LEU A 582 -9.04 38.60 55.82
C LEU A 582 -9.18 37.47 56.84
N GLN A 583 -9.00 37.79 58.14
CA GLN A 583 -9.16 36.81 59.21
C GLN A 583 -10.64 36.51 59.51
N SER A 584 -11.53 37.51 59.41
CA SER A 584 -12.99 37.29 59.49
C SER A 584 -13.50 36.48 58.30
N LEU A 585 -13.10 36.82 57.07
CA LEU A 585 -13.44 36.05 55.86
C LEU A 585 -13.00 34.58 55.95
N ARG A 586 -11.87 34.30 56.60
CA ARG A 586 -11.41 32.92 56.86
C ARG A 586 -12.34 32.18 57.83
N GLN A 587 -12.79 32.83 58.90
CA GLN A 587 -13.72 32.22 59.87
C GLN A 587 -15.10 31.99 59.24
N ASP A 588 -15.58 32.95 58.44
CA ASP A 588 -16.88 32.85 57.77
C ASP A 588 -16.86 31.76 56.68
N PHE A 589 -15.73 31.57 55.99
CA PHE A 589 -15.55 30.47 55.05
C PHE A 589 -15.62 29.10 55.74
N ASP A 590 -15.30 29.00 57.04
CA ASP A 590 -15.29 27.75 57.80
C ASP A 590 -16.68 27.30 58.30
N GLY A 591 -17.72 28.10 58.10
CA GLY A 591 -19.09 27.74 58.50
C GLY A 591 -19.66 26.54 57.72
N GLU A 592 -20.66 25.85 58.30
CA GLU A 592 -21.38 24.77 57.60
C GLU A 592 -22.41 25.31 56.59
N ASP A 593 -23.04 26.46 56.90
CA ASP A 593 -24.08 27.12 56.10
C ASP A 593 -23.61 28.45 55.48
N VAL A 594 -22.54 28.40 54.69
CA VAL A 594 -21.96 29.59 54.03
C VAL A 594 -22.78 29.96 52.79
N ASP A 595 -23.30 31.20 52.76
CA ASP A 595 -24.00 31.73 51.59
C ASP A 595 -23.07 32.01 50.39
N GLU A 596 -23.67 32.16 49.21
CA GLU A 596 -22.94 32.36 47.95
C GLU A 596 -22.09 33.63 47.91
N GLN A 597 -22.53 34.69 48.58
CA GLN A 597 -21.80 35.95 48.60
C GLN A 597 -20.52 35.80 49.42
N ILE A 598 -20.62 35.20 50.61
CA ILE A 598 -19.51 35.03 51.55
C ILE A 598 -18.41 34.17 50.91
N TYR A 599 -18.74 33.00 50.35
CA TYR A 599 -17.69 32.16 49.77
C TYR A 599 -17.11 32.74 48.48
N SER A 600 -17.90 33.46 47.67
CA SER A 600 -17.40 34.06 46.41
C SER A 600 -16.41 35.19 46.70
N VAL A 601 -16.70 36.04 47.69
CA VAL A 601 -15.78 37.08 48.15
C VAL A 601 -14.48 36.48 48.70
N ALA A 602 -14.57 35.37 49.46
CA ALA A 602 -13.39 34.66 49.95
C ALA A 602 -12.52 34.11 48.80
N LEU A 603 -13.14 33.50 47.78
CA LEU A 603 -12.43 33.00 46.59
C LEU A 603 -11.70 34.12 45.82
N PHE A 604 -12.34 35.29 45.68
CA PHE A 604 -11.77 36.43 44.96
C PHE A 604 -10.62 37.11 45.70
N ARG A 605 -10.65 37.14 47.04
CA ARG A 605 -9.64 37.85 47.85
C ARG A 605 -8.46 36.98 48.28
N LEU A 606 -8.65 35.67 48.42
CA LEU A 606 -7.66 34.72 48.98
C LEU A 606 -7.14 33.69 47.97
N ASN A 607 -6.84 34.10 46.73
CA ASN A 607 -6.34 33.22 45.66
C ASN A 607 -7.09 31.89 45.56
N GLY A 608 -8.41 31.98 45.36
CA GLY A 608 -9.28 30.82 45.44
C GLY A 608 -9.26 29.92 44.20
N THR A 609 -9.56 28.64 44.39
CA THR A 609 -9.89 27.72 43.28
C THR A 609 -11.29 27.18 43.45
N LEU A 610 -12.03 27.13 42.34
CA LEU A 610 -13.37 26.59 42.26
C LEU A 610 -13.33 25.30 41.44
N GLY A 611 -13.87 24.22 42.00
CA GLY A 611 -14.16 22.97 41.32
C GLY A 611 -15.67 22.69 41.32
N LEU A 612 -16.10 21.59 40.69
CA LEU A 612 -17.52 21.19 40.72
C LEU A 612 -18.03 20.89 42.13
N TRP A 613 -17.17 20.29 42.96
CA TRP A 613 -17.50 19.88 44.32
C TRP A 613 -16.78 20.67 45.40
N TRP A 614 -15.83 21.53 45.03
CA TRP A 614 -14.90 22.10 45.97
C TRP A 614 -14.77 23.60 45.79
N ARG A 615 -14.65 24.29 46.91
CA ARG A 615 -14.17 25.67 46.99
C ARG A 615 -12.93 25.67 47.86
N CYS A 616 -11.85 26.28 47.37
CA CYS A 616 -10.60 26.34 48.10
C CYS A 616 -10.03 27.75 48.11
N ILE A 617 -9.32 28.08 49.18
CA ILE A 617 -8.62 29.36 49.35
C ILE A 617 -7.18 29.08 49.79
N GLN A 618 -6.26 29.99 49.47
CA GLN A 618 -4.89 29.92 49.95
C GLN A 618 -4.72 30.79 51.20
N ILE A 619 -4.22 30.18 52.27
CA ILE A 619 -4.02 30.84 53.56
C ILE A 619 -2.62 30.54 54.12
N PRO A 620 -2.02 31.45 54.90
CA PRO A 620 -0.79 31.16 55.60
C PRO A 620 -0.99 30.10 56.70
N PRO A 621 0.06 29.33 57.09
CA PRO A 621 -0.03 28.29 58.10
C PRO A 621 -0.37 28.88 59.48
N GLU A 622 -1.09 28.13 60.33
CA GLU A 622 -1.44 28.58 61.67
C GLU A 622 -0.20 28.85 62.53
N GLY A 623 -0.09 30.06 63.08
CA GLY A 623 0.97 30.47 64.02
C GLY A 623 2.01 31.46 63.48
N GLN A 624 2.03 31.80 62.19
CA GLN A 624 2.92 32.84 61.63
C GLN A 624 2.18 34.17 61.43
N ARG A 625 2.71 35.27 61.99
CA ARG A 625 2.26 36.64 61.67
C ARG A 625 2.78 37.03 60.29
N ILE A 626 1.95 37.72 59.50
CA ILE A 626 2.25 38.29 58.18
C ILE A 626 3.38 39.33 58.32
N ARG A 627 4.64 38.89 58.45
CA ARG A 627 5.81 39.77 58.53
C ARG A 627 7.11 39.17 57.98
N GLU A 628 7.04 38.00 57.33
CA GLU A 628 8.15 37.44 56.55
C GLU A 628 7.88 37.61 55.06
N SER A 629 8.93 37.87 54.27
CA SER A 629 8.87 38.33 52.88
C SER A 629 8.39 37.30 51.84
N ALA A 630 7.83 36.15 52.26
CA ALA A 630 6.97 35.24 51.48
C ALA A 630 6.61 34.01 52.36
N PRO A 631 5.48 34.02 53.10
CA PRO A 631 5.05 32.83 53.85
C PRO A 631 4.61 31.71 52.89
N ALA A 632 4.90 30.45 53.24
CA ALA A 632 4.46 29.29 52.46
C ALA A 632 2.93 29.15 52.58
N MET A 633 2.20 29.47 51.51
CA MET A 633 0.75 29.40 51.48
C MET A 633 0.26 27.94 51.46
N VAL A 634 -0.77 27.64 52.24
CA VAL A 634 -1.43 26.33 52.31
C VAL A 634 -2.83 26.44 51.71
N THR A 635 -3.20 25.49 50.86
CA THR A 635 -4.54 25.41 50.29
C THR A 635 -5.51 24.80 51.30
N LYS A 636 -6.56 25.54 51.66
CA LYS A 636 -7.68 25.04 52.48
C LYS A 636 -8.90 24.88 51.61
N CYS A 637 -9.55 23.72 51.68
CA CYS A 637 -10.66 23.35 50.81
C CYS A 637 -11.88 22.89 51.61
N GLN A 638 -13.05 23.24 51.10
CA GLN A 638 -14.33 22.70 51.56
C GLN A 638 -15.11 22.10 50.39
N ALA A 639 -15.79 20.99 50.65
CA ALA A 639 -16.70 20.39 49.69
C ALA A 639 -18.09 21.02 49.81
N PHE A 640 -18.75 21.28 48.69
CA PHE A 640 -20.17 21.61 48.66
C PHE A 640 -20.98 20.40 49.14
N THR A 641 -21.92 20.63 50.05
CA THR A 641 -22.87 19.59 50.46
C THR A 641 -23.86 19.30 49.33
N LEU A 642 -24.49 18.12 49.36
CA LEU A 642 -25.52 17.78 48.36
C LEU A 642 -26.68 18.79 48.38
N GLN A 643 -27.02 19.32 49.56
CA GLN A 643 -28.06 20.34 49.72
C GLN A 643 -27.65 21.64 49.01
N GLN A 644 -26.41 22.09 49.20
CA GLN A 644 -25.86 23.29 48.54
C GLN A 644 -25.79 23.17 47.01
N GLN A 645 -25.61 21.96 46.48
CA GLN A 645 -25.67 21.72 45.03
C GLN A 645 -27.08 21.92 44.44
N TRP A 646 -28.14 21.81 45.27
CA TRP A 646 -29.54 21.96 44.86
C TRP A 646 -30.19 23.30 45.22
N GLU A 647 -29.45 24.16 45.91
CA GLU A 647 -29.93 25.49 46.28
C GLU A 647 -30.20 26.36 45.05
N SER A 648 -31.25 27.18 45.18
CA SER A 648 -31.58 28.19 44.18
C SER A 648 -30.58 29.34 44.26
N LYS A 649 -30.17 29.83 43.10
CA LYS A 649 -29.36 31.04 42.96
C LYS A 649 -30.29 32.23 42.85
N TYR A 650 -29.92 33.34 43.48
CA TYR A 650 -30.75 34.54 43.56
C TYR A 650 -30.12 35.68 42.76
N LYS A 651 -30.94 36.65 42.34
CA LYS A 651 -30.48 37.80 41.53
C LYS A 651 -29.39 38.61 42.23
N SER A 652 -29.46 38.73 43.56
CA SER A 652 -28.37 39.17 44.40
C SER A 652 -27.82 37.96 45.19
N PRO A 653 -26.52 37.62 45.06
CA PRO A 653 -25.92 36.48 45.76
C PRO A 653 -26.20 36.55 47.26
N GLY A 654 -26.59 35.42 47.87
CA GLY A 654 -26.88 35.34 49.31
C GLY A 654 -28.21 35.98 49.78
N ASN A 655 -28.90 36.78 48.95
CA ASN A 655 -30.13 37.47 49.34
C ASN A 655 -31.39 36.79 48.79
N ILE A 656 -32.05 35.99 49.64
CA ILE A 656 -33.29 35.25 49.32
C ILE A 656 -34.42 36.20 48.84
N ASN A 657 -34.44 37.45 49.32
CA ASN A 657 -35.49 38.43 48.99
C ASN A 657 -35.32 39.06 47.59
N SER A 658 -34.19 38.82 46.92
CA SER A 658 -33.92 39.38 45.58
C SER A 658 -34.64 38.65 44.43
N GLY A 659 -35.29 37.52 44.74
CA GLY A 659 -35.94 36.64 43.78
C GLY A 659 -34.95 35.68 43.09
N GLU A 660 -35.46 34.52 42.68
CA GLU A 660 -34.65 33.47 42.06
C GLU A 660 -34.15 33.88 40.66
N ASP A 661 -32.88 33.60 40.39
CA ASP A 661 -32.28 33.64 39.06
C ASP A 661 -32.34 32.23 38.46
N LEU A 662 -33.39 31.96 37.69
CA LEU A 662 -33.64 30.66 37.09
C LEU A 662 -32.47 30.19 36.23
N LEU A 663 -31.84 31.09 35.46
CA LEU A 663 -30.75 30.71 34.57
C LEU A 663 -29.54 30.21 35.37
N ARG A 664 -29.12 30.98 36.38
CA ARG A 664 -28.01 30.57 37.26
C ARG A 664 -28.35 29.32 38.05
N THR A 665 -29.58 29.18 38.55
CA THR A 665 -30.03 27.96 39.25
C THR A 665 -29.92 26.72 38.37
N TYR A 666 -30.41 26.78 37.12
CA TYR A 666 -30.35 25.61 36.23
C TYR A 666 -28.92 25.30 35.78
N LEU A 667 -28.12 26.30 35.44
CA LEU A 667 -26.70 26.09 35.10
C LEU A 667 -25.93 25.46 36.26
N TRP A 668 -26.17 25.93 37.50
CA TRP A 668 -25.56 25.41 38.72
C TRP A 668 -25.93 23.94 38.99
N LYS A 669 -27.20 23.56 38.78
CA LYS A 669 -27.64 22.17 38.93
C LYS A 669 -27.10 21.28 37.80
N CYS A 670 -27.11 21.78 36.56
CA CYS A 670 -26.69 21.02 35.39
C CYS A 670 -25.18 20.75 35.35
N GLN A 671 -24.33 21.71 35.75
CA GLN A 671 -22.87 21.48 35.78
C GLN A 671 -22.48 20.31 36.69
N PHE A 672 -23.23 20.05 37.76
CA PHE A 672 -22.96 18.94 38.66
C PHE A 672 -23.66 17.64 38.23
N LEU A 673 -24.89 17.72 37.72
CA LEU A 673 -25.69 16.54 37.39
C LEU A 673 -25.30 15.87 36.06
N LEU A 674 -25.01 16.66 35.03
CA LEU A 674 -24.63 16.16 33.71
C LEU A 674 -23.38 15.25 33.66
N PRO A 675 -22.29 15.52 34.40
CA PRO A 675 -21.12 14.64 34.36
C PRO A 675 -21.42 13.29 35.06
N LEU A 676 -22.28 13.26 36.08
CA LEU A 676 -22.78 12.00 36.66
C LEU A 676 -23.63 11.20 35.67
N VAL A 677 -24.52 11.88 34.95
CA VAL A 677 -25.31 11.25 33.88
C VAL A 677 -24.39 10.68 32.80
N SER A 678 -23.35 11.42 32.40
CA SER A 678 -22.35 10.95 31.43
C SER A 678 -21.66 9.66 31.88
N VAL A 679 -21.12 9.62 33.10
CA VAL A 679 -20.48 8.42 33.66
C VAL A 679 -21.48 7.26 33.76
N GLY A 680 -22.73 7.54 34.16
CA GLY A 680 -23.80 6.54 34.23
C GLY A 680 -24.16 5.94 32.86
N LEU A 681 -24.21 6.77 31.81
CA LEU A 681 -24.44 6.31 30.43
C LEU A 681 -23.31 5.41 29.92
N VAL A 682 -22.06 5.76 30.22
CA VAL A 682 -20.91 4.91 29.86
C VAL A 682 -20.94 3.59 30.62
N PHE A 683 -21.26 3.60 31.92
CA PHE A 683 -21.40 2.39 32.70
C PHE A 683 -22.51 1.47 32.16
N LEU A 684 -23.67 2.03 31.81
CA LEU A 684 -24.76 1.30 31.17
C LEU A 684 -24.31 0.72 29.82
N SER A 685 -23.54 1.48 29.04
CA SER A 685 -23.02 1.03 27.75
C SER A 685 -22.05 -0.15 27.90
N ALA A 686 -21.20 -0.14 28.93
CA ALA A 686 -20.28 -1.23 29.24
C ALA A 686 -21.04 -2.50 29.63
N LEU A 687 -22.11 -2.37 30.43
CA LEU A 687 -22.97 -3.49 30.81
C LEU A 687 -23.65 -4.10 29.57
N ILE A 688 -24.16 -3.27 28.67
CA ILE A 688 -24.77 -3.71 27.41
C ILE A 688 -23.73 -4.39 26.50
N GLY A 689 -22.51 -3.85 26.43
CA GLY A 689 -21.40 -4.48 25.72
C GLY A 689 -21.03 -5.85 26.28
N LEU A 690 -21.00 -6.01 27.60
CA LEU A 690 -20.75 -7.29 28.27
C LEU A 690 -21.85 -8.31 27.95
N PHE A 691 -23.12 -7.91 28.04
CA PHE A 691 -24.25 -8.78 27.66
C PHE A 691 -24.26 -9.11 26.17
N ALA A 692 -23.86 -8.18 25.30
CA ALA A 692 -23.68 -8.44 23.87
C ALA A 692 -22.65 -9.55 23.62
N CYS A 693 -21.53 -9.52 24.36
CA CYS A 693 -20.50 -10.55 24.35
C CYS A 693 -21.02 -11.91 24.81
N LEU A 694 -21.70 -11.95 25.96
CA LEU A 694 -22.28 -13.19 26.49
C LEU A 694 -23.32 -13.80 25.54
N CYS A 695 -24.15 -12.96 24.91
CA CYS A 695 -25.21 -13.37 23.98
C CYS A 695 -24.74 -13.54 22.53
N ARG A 696 -23.45 -13.32 22.24
CA ARG A 696 -22.84 -13.40 20.89
C ARG A 696 -23.63 -12.62 19.83
N SER A 697 -24.06 -11.41 20.17
CA SER A 697 -24.90 -10.57 19.31
C SER A 697 -24.29 -9.19 19.16
N ILE A 698 -24.04 -8.75 17.92
CA ILE A 698 -23.44 -7.43 17.65
C ILE A 698 -24.49 -6.32 17.55
N THR A 699 -25.78 -6.69 17.56
CA THR A 699 -26.92 -5.76 17.51
C THR A 699 -26.87 -4.68 18.60
N PRO A 700 -26.46 -4.96 19.85
CA PRO A 700 -26.38 -3.95 20.89
C PRO A 700 -25.25 -2.92 20.68
N THR A 701 -24.28 -3.16 19.79
CA THR A 701 -23.15 -2.23 19.55
C THR A 701 -23.61 -0.88 19.01
N LEU A 702 -24.71 -0.83 18.25
CA LEU A 702 -25.33 0.44 17.83
C LEU A 702 -25.82 1.24 19.05
N PHE A 703 -26.44 0.56 20.01
CA PHE A 703 -26.94 1.19 21.22
C PHE A 703 -25.80 1.65 22.13
N VAL A 704 -24.72 0.86 22.24
CA VAL A 704 -23.48 1.26 22.90
C VAL A 704 -22.95 2.56 22.29
N GLY A 705 -22.88 2.67 20.97
CA GLY A 705 -22.46 3.89 20.30
C GLY A 705 -23.36 5.11 20.58
N LEU A 706 -24.68 4.93 20.60
CA LEU A 706 -25.63 6.01 20.94
C LEU A 706 -25.47 6.50 22.39
N LEU A 707 -25.24 5.58 23.34
CA LEU A 707 -25.00 5.95 24.73
C LEU A 707 -23.71 6.77 24.89
N HIS A 708 -22.64 6.43 24.16
CA HIS A 708 -21.39 7.19 24.17
C HIS A 708 -21.56 8.59 23.55
N LEU A 709 -22.38 8.72 22.50
CA LEU A 709 -22.70 10.04 21.92
C LEU A 709 -23.42 10.92 22.95
N MET A 710 -24.42 10.38 23.65
CA MET A 710 -25.13 11.10 24.71
C MET A 710 -24.20 11.47 25.86
N ALA A 711 -23.32 10.56 26.29
CA ALA A 711 -22.32 10.83 27.33
C ALA A 711 -21.35 11.95 26.91
N GLY A 712 -20.88 11.95 25.67
CA GLY A 712 -20.05 13.02 25.11
C GLY A 712 -20.74 14.39 25.13
N LEU A 713 -22.03 14.44 24.77
CA LEU A 713 -22.84 15.66 24.83
C LEU A 713 -23.06 16.14 26.27
N CYS A 714 -23.34 15.24 27.21
CA CYS A 714 -23.47 15.59 28.63
C CYS A 714 -22.15 16.17 29.18
N SER A 715 -21.01 15.57 28.85
CA SER A 715 -19.69 16.04 29.29
C SER A 715 -19.36 17.43 28.74
N LEU A 716 -19.73 17.70 27.49
CA LEU A 716 -19.55 19.02 26.88
C LEU A 716 -20.47 20.06 27.52
N ALA A 717 -21.74 19.70 27.73
CA ALA A 717 -22.72 20.56 28.37
C ALA A 717 -22.32 20.92 29.80
N THR A 718 -21.69 20.00 30.56
CA THR A 718 -21.09 20.30 31.86
C THR A 718 -20.11 21.47 31.82
N VAL A 719 -19.17 21.45 30.87
CA VAL A 719 -18.15 22.49 30.72
C VAL A 719 -18.79 23.83 30.38
N PHE A 720 -19.77 23.83 29.47
CA PHE A 720 -20.51 25.05 29.13
C PHE A 720 -21.32 25.59 30.30
N CYS A 721 -22.03 24.73 31.03
CA CYS A 721 -22.80 25.15 32.19
C CYS A 721 -21.91 25.77 33.26
N PHE A 722 -20.73 25.19 33.49
CA PHE A 722 -19.75 25.71 34.45
C PHE A 722 -19.20 27.08 34.02
N LEU A 723 -18.71 27.20 32.79
CA LEU A 723 -18.15 28.46 32.29
C LEU A 723 -19.18 29.59 32.27
N MET A 724 -20.39 29.33 31.78
CA MET A 724 -21.47 30.31 31.79
C MET A 724 -21.93 30.67 33.21
N GLY A 725 -21.93 29.69 34.13
CA GLY A 725 -22.26 29.94 35.54
C GLY A 725 -21.24 30.86 36.21
N VAL A 726 -19.96 30.68 35.93
CA VAL A 726 -18.88 31.53 36.44
C VAL A 726 -18.95 32.95 35.84
N ASP A 727 -19.17 33.07 34.53
CA ASP A 727 -19.32 34.36 33.85
C ASP A 727 -20.51 35.18 34.40
N LEU A 728 -21.65 34.53 34.61
CA LEU A 728 -22.81 35.17 35.25
C LEU A 728 -22.54 35.57 36.70
N LEU A 729 -21.75 34.80 37.43
CA LEU A 729 -21.35 35.15 38.79
C LEU A 729 -20.46 36.40 38.81
N HIS A 730 -19.51 36.53 37.88
CA HIS A 730 -18.64 37.71 37.77
C HIS A 730 -19.39 38.99 37.37
N ASN A 731 -20.40 38.86 36.50
CA ASN A 731 -21.23 40.00 36.12
C ASN A 731 -22.07 40.56 37.28
N ILE A 732 -22.41 39.72 38.27
CA ILE A 732 -23.26 40.11 39.41
C ILE A 732 -22.42 40.46 40.65
N SER A 733 -21.29 39.79 40.83
CA SER A 733 -20.37 40.01 41.95
C SER A 733 -19.16 40.74 41.40
N GLU A 734 -19.19 42.08 41.38
CA GLU A 734 -18.09 42.90 40.84
C GLU A 734 -16.74 42.44 41.44
N PRO A 735 -15.83 41.86 40.63
CA PRO A 735 -14.55 41.37 41.12
C PRO A 735 -13.67 42.55 41.59
N PRO A 736 -12.83 42.39 42.62
CA PRO A 736 -11.94 43.46 43.07
C PRO A 736 -11.01 43.94 41.94
N GLU A 737 -10.71 45.25 41.91
CA GLU A 737 -9.78 45.82 40.91
C GLU A 737 -8.41 45.10 40.96
N GLY A 738 -7.96 44.60 39.81
CA GLY A 738 -6.68 43.91 39.66
C GLY A 738 -6.69 42.41 40.00
N MET A 739 -7.87 41.78 40.12
CA MET A 739 -8.01 40.32 40.21
C MET A 739 -7.99 39.67 38.81
N ASP A 740 -7.08 38.72 38.60
CA ASP A 740 -7.00 37.88 37.40
C ASP A 740 -7.66 36.53 37.64
N TYR A 741 -8.31 35.97 36.62
CA TYR A 741 -8.93 34.66 36.72
C TYR A 741 -8.74 33.84 35.45
N THR A 742 -8.52 32.53 35.61
CA THR A 742 -8.20 31.64 34.50
C THR A 742 -8.85 30.26 34.66
N PRO A 743 -9.28 29.63 33.56
CA PRO A 743 -9.63 28.21 33.56
C PRO A 743 -8.43 27.34 33.96
N ALA A 744 -8.66 26.32 34.78
CA ALA A 744 -7.61 25.43 35.27
C ALA A 744 -7.68 24.03 34.63
N TRP A 745 -6.64 23.21 34.84
CA TRP A 745 -6.41 21.95 34.13
C TRP A 745 -7.57 20.94 34.19
N SER A 746 -8.35 20.94 35.28
CA SER A 746 -9.48 20.00 35.45
C SER A 746 -10.59 20.28 34.45
N LEU A 747 -10.83 21.55 34.12
CA LEU A 747 -11.78 21.95 33.09
C LEU A 747 -11.36 21.42 31.71
N PHE A 748 -10.06 21.48 31.40
CA PHE A 748 -9.52 20.95 30.14
C PHE A 748 -9.68 19.42 30.05
N LEU A 749 -9.51 18.68 31.15
CA LEU A 749 -9.78 17.24 31.17
C LEU A 749 -11.25 16.92 30.90
N ALA A 750 -12.17 17.67 31.52
CA ALA A 750 -13.60 17.52 31.24
C ALA A 750 -13.94 17.87 29.77
N LEU A 751 -13.30 18.90 29.22
CA LEU A 751 -13.48 19.32 27.83
C LEU A 751 -12.98 18.25 26.85
N VAL A 752 -11.82 17.63 27.12
CA VAL A 752 -11.23 16.57 26.28
C VAL A 752 -12.00 15.25 26.38
N SER A 753 -12.69 14.98 27.50
CA SER A 753 -13.53 13.80 27.64
C SER A 753 -14.65 13.73 26.58
N SER A 754 -15.26 14.86 26.23
CA SER A 754 -16.35 14.90 25.24
C SER A 754 -15.95 14.39 23.83
N PRO A 755 -14.92 14.92 23.15
CA PRO A 755 -14.53 14.44 21.83
C PRO A 755 -14.07 12.98 21.86
N LEU A 756 -13.45 12.50 22.95
CA LEU A 756 -13.08 11.09 23.09
C LEU A 756 -14.31 10.17 23.16
N GLN A 757 -15.36 10.55 23.90
CA GLN A 757 -16.63 9.82 23.92
C GLN A 757 -17.31 9.83 22.54
N ILE A 758 -17.28 10.96 21.83
CA ILE A 758 -17.87 11.09 20.49
C ILE A 758 -17.10 10.26 19.45
N MET A 759 -15.77 10.20 19.55
CA MET A 759 -14.94 9.33 18.70
C MET A 759 -15.22 7.86 18.96
N ALA A 760 -15.35 7.45 20.23
CA ALA A 760 -15.76 6.10 20.60
C ALA A 760 -17.15 5.77 20.02
N ALA A 761 -18.11 6.70 20.14
CA ALA A 761 -19.44 6.56 19.56
C ALA A 761 -19.40 6.34 18.04
N ALA A 762 -18.62 7.13 17.32
CA ALA A 762 -18.47 7.02 15.87
C ALA A 762 -17.91 5.65 15.46
N LEU A 763 -16.90 5.13 16.18
CA LEU A 763 -16.33 3.81 15.93
C LEU A 763 -17.34 2.68 16.21
N PHE A 764 -18.10 2.75 17.30
CA PHE A 764 -19.12 1.76 17.62
C PHE A 764 -20.28 1.78 16.62
N ILE A 765 -20.75 2.96 16.20
CA ILE A 765 -21.80 3.11 15.20
C ILE A 765 -21.34 2.61 13.83
N TRP A 766 -20.10 2.93 13.44
CA TRP A 766 -19.49 2.44 12.21
C TRP A 766 -19.39 0.91 12.22
N ALA A 767 -18.86 0.34 13.30
CA ALA A 767 -18.76 -1.12 13.47
C ALA A 767 -20.15 -1.80 13.38
N ALA A 768 -21.19 -1.18 13.95
CA ALA A 768 -22.55 -1.69 13.88
C ALA A 768 -23.20 -1.59 12.48
N ARG A 769 -22.91 -0.52 11.72
CA ARG A 769 -23.51 -0.28 10.39
C ARG A 769 -22.88 -1.11 9.28
N SER A 770 -21.57 -1.32 9.33
CA SER A 770 -20.85 -2.07 8.30
C SER A 770 -21.19 -3.58 8.30
N HIS A 771 -21.85 -4.09 9.35
CA HIS A 771 -22.17 -5.51 9.55
C HIS A 771 -23.55 -5.95 8.98
N ARG A 772 -24.10 -5.31 7.93
CA ARG A 772 -25.40 -5.74 7.36
C ARG A 772 -25.31 -6.81 6.27
N GLN A 773 -24.11 -7.14 5.77
CA GLN A 773 -23.93 -8.24 4.82
C GLN A 773 -22.67 -9.07 5.15
N HIS A 774 -22.88 -10.37 5.36
CA HIS A 774 -21.88 -11.44 5.44
C HIS A 774 -20.82 -11.41 6.58
N TYR A 775 -21.15 -12.00 7.74
CA TYR A 775 -20.12 -12.63 8.59
C TYR A 775 -20.69 -13.71 9.55
N THR A 776 -19.95 -14.81 9.73
CA THR A 776 -20.31 -15.92 10.64
C THR A 776 -19.78 -15.66 12.07
N ARG A 777 -20.63 -15.00 12.86
CA ARG A 777 -20.94 -15.07 14.31
C ARG A 777 -19.94 -15.53 15.41
N MET A 778 -18.72 -16.02 15.16
CA MET A 778 -17.84 -16.61 16.21
C MET A 778 -16.44 -15.98 16.36
N THR A 779 -15.90 -15.30 15.35
CA THR A 779 -14.49 -14.83 15.40
C THR A 779 -14.31 -13.41 15.95
N ALA A 780 -15.30 -12.53 15.78
CA ALA A 780 -15.23 -11.15 16.28
C ALA A 780 -15.12 -11.04 17.81
N TYR A 781 -15.67 -12.02 18.54
CA TYR A 781 -15.67 -12.07 20.01
C TYR A 781 -14.43 -12.70 20.64
N ARG A 782 -13.48 -13.21 19.85
CA ARG A 782 -12.19 -13.71 20.37
C ARG A 782 -11.07 -12.68 20.32
N VAL A 783 -11.25 -11.61 19.53
CA VAL A 783 -10.25 -10.56 19.29
C VAL A 783 -10.61 -9.27 20.04
N ALA A 784 -11.90 -8.93 20.12
CA ALA A 784 -12.42 -8.01 21.12
C ALA A 784 -12.51 -8.72 22.47
#